data_AF-A0A8T2Q737-F1
#
_entry.id   AF-A0A8T2Q737-F1
#
_cell.length_a   1.000
_cell.length_b   1.000
_cell.length_c   1.000
_cell.angle_alpha   90.00
_cell.angle_beta   90.00
_cell.angle_gamma   90.00
#
_symmetry.space_group_name_H-M   'P 1'
#
loop_
_entity.id
_entity.type
_entity.pdbx_description
1 polymer ?
#
loop_
_entity_poly.entity_id
_entity_poly.type
_entity_poly.pdbx_seq_one_letter_code
_entity_poly.pdbx_strand_id
1 'polypeptide(L)'
;MKILYWDFGLAVDDIADALNYFESKAEFDFFTLLLDNPILRNLHMPIGFNPFMSSSGSYTAAEQAWKNLVYVMKDEGRKNSRKIDDNDLNYFFKNASQEEQVAFIGTIASQVLFMKPGCHLSTAERRAIEHVQKLVPHLNNWDPLMKMSVAHLTTMIPGGKWWSAWNSSELCSLGLNILITLTLMPSGSPMRGYCMLNNLHLTTGCMLTESQNILDGVEGLGQYLVYTCSCSYAYIIGECTQPVQVGICPSCGKQIGGKNYVDEPGNRILQDVSNGYESLIGNISFSLRIQPLSYRTLRILVHYCFLLGIMMDGDTTKLASLLKTPNIIQNLVHILVKSIGLDIELLGQLIGCPRDVTFQYLHSILQRLTDFHLEGPLCSPQQRDQWEMAFEKIVTNQLPYESISQYLQHKQTNCLHDVLQERIPCLPDSLESSFRMTIKPSFSQYRAYFLQKKRLSSQFPCINAVLIHAKHLKELQFLLPLIEFSRELHHLIGHKITRQEAASTSIQDILSNKCDLSGRYDTFEASWNAIRHLVKGYECHQFIEPVPPMHKLQPIGLCLLEKKDQGIYLTAILDFLSTCQNAFLEDIRASLLEYAPACDHKFFNAADARNMQSVPIQFCKAGEIVYFDEKWASNLVRQFASCNPAYGKGTEVEYDDYHIEVEMQYRMIHGKSFLQGEYKEFPYQREAFQRHATLLSDLTEHVPQVLLPSSKVTTICNELALEGTGPWQLLVTLELCLGFLHRMKVEPSELLRDYCERCLGSDIHPIMKKDAFDVIEVKHVVSLYESIEAMASSNVEDMVAMCYRSDLDSRMHADLIQKMMLRKNACRSDESRPSCSRNIDNISVEALRDALRQFMFRYLTVETFNPMMNCRDTLGKRKASLHGLFLLRNLSQMQVQ
;
A
#
# COMPACT_ATOMS: atom_id res chain seq x y z
N MET A 1 31.36 -36.32 10.87
CA MET A 1 31.41 -36.82 9.46
C MET A 1 30.93 -38.26 9.32
N LYS A 2 31.63 -39.30 9.83
CA LYS A 2 31.16 -40.70 9.69
C LYS A 2 29.75 -40.91 10.23
N ILE A 3 29.46 -40.35 11.41
CA ILE A 3 28.12 -40.35 12.01
C ILE A 3 27.12 -39.64 11.08
N LEU A 4 27.42 -38.41 10.65
CA LEU A 4 26.56 -37.64 9.73
C LEU A 4 26.27 -38.34 8.39
N TYR A 5 27.23 -39.09 7.84
CA TYR A 5 27.09 -39.81 6.59
C TYR A 5 26.38 -41.18 6.76
N TRP A 6 26.78 -41.97 7.74
CA TRP A 6 26.27 -43.34 7.93
C TRP A 6 25.00 -43.41 8.77
N ASP A 7 24.89 -42.56 9.80
CA ASP A 7 23.78 -42.57 10.75
C ASP A 7 22.71 -41.51 10.40
N PHE A 8 23.11 -40.43 9.69
CA PHE A 8 22.21 -39.34 9.28
C PHE A 8 22.03 -39.18 7.75
N GLY A 9 22.76 -39.96 6.93
CA GLY A 9 22.54 -40.03 5.48
C GLY A 9 22.90 -38.77 4.67
N LEU A 10 23.61 -37.80 5.26
CA LEU A 10 23.99 -36.55 4.59
C LEU A 10 25.04 -36.80 3.50
N ALA A 11 24.91 -36.12 2.35
CA ALA A 11 25.94 -36.18 1.32
C ALA A 11 27.24 -35.52 1.81
N VAL A 12 28.38 -35.93 1.25
CA VAL A 12 29.69 -35.37 1.64
C VAL A 12 29.75 -33.86 1.39
N ASP A 13 29.08 -33.39 0.34
CA ASP A 13 28.99 -31.97 0.00
C ASP A 13 28.13 -31.19 1.02
N ASP A 14 26.99 -31.74 1.45
CA ASP A 14 26.15 -31.13 2.50
C ASP A 14 26.87 -31.09 3.86
N ILE A 15 27.70 -32.11 4.14
CA ILE A 15 28.54 -32.15 5.34
C ILE A 15 29.63 -31.06 5.25
N ALA A 16 30.20 -30.83 4.07
CA ALA A 16 31.18 -29.77 3.85
C ALA A 16 30.56 -28.37 4.00
N ASP A 17 29.34 -28.18 3.50
CA ASP A 17 28.61 -26.92 3.65
C ASP A 17 28.16 -26.67 5.10
N ALA A 18 27.71 -27.71 5.82
CA ALA A 18 27.39 -27.62 7.24
C ALA A 18 28.60 -27.24 8.10
N LEU A 19 29.81 -27.63 7.70
CA LEU A 19 31.03 -27.25 8.41
C LEU A 19 31.38 -25.75 8.25
N ASN A 20 30.89 -25.11 7.19
CA ASN A 20 31.07 -23.68 6.96
C ASN A 20 30.13 -22.80 7.83
N TYR A 21 29.14 -23.39 8.51
CA TYR A 21 28.23 -22.68 9.40
C TYR A 21 28.76 -22.46 10.82
N PHE A 22 29.85 -23.14 11.21
CA PHE A 22 30.44 -22.95 12.53
C PHE A 22 31.38 -21.74 12.48
N GLU A 23 31.05 -20.68 13.22
CA GLU A 23 31.83 -19.45 13.28
C GLU A 23 33.07 -19.62 14.15
N SER A 24 33.11 -20.66 14.97
CA SER A 24 34.26 -20.96 15.83
C SER A 24 34.53 -22.45 16.01
N LYS A 25 35.80 -22.76 16.34
CA LYS A 25 36.22 -24.10 16.74
C LYS A 25 35.46 -24.58 18.00
N ALA A 26 35.10 -23.68 18.91
CA ALA A 26 34.36 -24.02 20.11
C ALA A 26 32.93 -24.50 19.81
N GLU A 27 32.24 -23.87 18.85
CA GLU A 27 30.93 -24.34 18.37
C GLU A 27 31.03 -25.70 17.70
N PHE A 28 32.07 -25.90 16.87
CA PHE A 28 32.32 -27.19 16.24
C PHE A 28 32.64 -28.29 17.26
N ASP A 29 33.49 -27.99 18.24
CA ASP A 29 33.86 -28.94 19.31
C ASP A 29 32.62 -29.26 20.18
N PHE A 30 31.80 -28.26 20.52
CA PHE A 30 30.52 -28.46 21.23
C PHE A 30 29.55 -29.33 20.43
N PHE A 31 29.39 -29.08 19.13
CA PHE A 31 28.54 -29.87 18.24
C PHE A 31 29.03 -31.32 18.12
N THR A 32 30.35 -31.53 18.06
CA THR A 32 30.97 -32.86 18.05
C THR A 32 30.72 -33.61 19.37
N LEU A 33 30.83 -32.90 20.50
CA LEU A 33 30.55 -33.44 21.83
C LEU A 33 29.06 -33.79 22.03
N LEU A 34 28.17 -33.02 21.41
CA LEU A 34 26.74 -33.31 21.33
C LEU A 34 26.50 -34.62 20.55
N LEU A 35 27.05 -34.75 19.34
CA LEU A 35 26.90 -35.95 18.50
C LEU A 35 27.49 -37.23 19.13
N ASP A 36 28.50 -37.10 19.98
CA ASP A 36 29.09 -38.23 20.71
C ASP A 36 28.29 -38.64 21.97
N ASN A 37 27.22 -37.91 22.32
CA ASN A 37 26.37 -38.24 23.46
C ASN A 37 25.66 -39.60 23.25
N PRO A 38 25.70 -40.52 24.24
CA PRO A 38 25.09 -41.84 24.12
C PRO A 38 23.56 -41.83 23.91
N ILE A 39 22.86 -40.76 24.34
CA ILE A 39 21.43 -40.57 24.04
C ILE A 39 21.23 -40.37 22.53
N LEU A 40 22.12 -39.61 21.89
CA LEU A 40 22.11 -39.31 20.46
C LEU A 40 22.50 -40.51 19.59
N ARG A 41 23.40 -41.38 20.09
CA ARG A 41 23.80 -42.64 19.43
C ARG A 41 22.71 -43.73 19.45
N ASN A 42 21.76 -43.66 20.38
CA ASN A 42 20.65 -44.61 20.51
C ASN A 42 19.36 -44.15 19.80
N LEU A 43 19.39 -43.01 19.10
CA LEU A 43 18.26 -42.55 18.31
C LEU A 43 18.17 -43.39 17.04
N HIS A 44 17.16 -44.26 16.94
CA HIS A 44 16.87 -44.94 15.69
C HIS A 44 16.32 -43.94 14.68
N MET A 45 17.13 -43.61 13.66
CA MET A 45 16.79 -42.83 12.47
C MET A 45 16.35 -41.37 12.74
N PRO A 46 17.08 -40.36 12.24
CA PRO A 46 16.77 -38.93 12.41
C PRO A 46 15.73 -38.42 11.41
N ILE A 47 14.87 -39.29 10.89
CA ILE A 47 14.03 -38.94 9.74
C ILE A 47 12.72 -38.37 10.25
N GLY A 48 12.49 -37.10 9.88
CA GLY A 48 11.37 -36.28 10.30
C GLY A 48 9.99 -36.84 9.91
N PHE A 49 9.01 -35.95 9.86
CA PHE A 49 7.62 -36.29 9.55
C PHE A 49 7.48 -37.05 8.22
N ASN A 50 7.24 -38.37 8.22
CA ASN A 50 6.97 -39.13 7.00
C ASN A 50 5.50 -38.97 6.60
N PRO A 51 5.18 -38.18 5.56
CA PRO A 51 3.79 -37.83 5.21
C PRO A 51 2.96 -39.00 4.73
N PHE A 52 3.61 -40.11 4.37
CA PHE A 52 3.00 -41.26 3.74
C PHE A 52 2.68 -42.40 4.72
N MET A 53 2.97 -42.23 6.02
CA MET A 53 2.50 -43.17 7.04
C MET A 53 0.98 -43.02 7.16
N SER A 54 0.25 -44.04 6.71
CA SER A 54 -1.20 -44.07 6.85
C SER A 54 -1.59 -44.33 8.31
N SER A 55 -2.71 -43.75 8.75
CA SER A 55 -3.35 -44.09 10.03
C SER A 55 -3.97 -45.50 10.01
N SER A 56 -4.12 -46.08 8.82
CA SER A 56 -4.54 -47.47 8.65
C SER A 56 -3.40 -48.42 9.06
N GLY A 57 -3.71 -49.45 9.84
CA GLY A 57 -2.75 -50.45 10.34
C GLY A 57 -2.03 -51.28 9.27
N SER A 58 -2.15 -50.92 7.98
CA SER A 58 -1.57 -51.60 6.82
C SER A 58 -0.21 -51.06 6.38
N TYR A 59 0.27 -49.92 6.91
CA TYR A 59 1.60 -49.38 6.56
C TYR A 59 2.74 -50.37 6.84
N THR A 60 2.71 -51.05 7.99
CA THR A 60 3.73 -52.04 8.36
C THR A 60 3.76 -53.24 7.41
N ALA A 61 2.58 -53.71 6.98
CA ALA A 61 2.45 -54.77 5.98
C ALA A 61 2.94 -54.31 4.60
N ALA A 62 2.62 -53.09 4.18
CA ALA A 62 3.10 -52.50 2.95
C ALA A 62 4.63 -52.31 2.94
N GLU A 63 5.20 -51.85 4.05
CA GLU A 63 6.65 -51.70 4.23
C GLU A 63 7.37 -53.05 4.15
N GLN A 64 6.80 -54.08 4.78
CA GLN A 64 7.36 -55.42 4.70
C GLN A 64 7.30 -55.98 3.28
N ALA A 65 6.17 -55.79 2.58
CA ALA A 65 6.01 -56.20 1.19
C ALA A 65 7.02 -55.49 0.25
N TRP A 66 7.26 -54.20 0.46
CA TRP A 66 8.28 -53.44 -0.26
C TRP A 66 9.70 -53.96 0.01
N LYS A 67 10.06 -54.19 1.28
CA LYS A 67 11.38 -54.74 1.66
C LYS A 67 11.61 -56.11 1.03
N ASN A 68 10.59 -56.97 1.01
CA ASN A 68 10.65 -58.28 0.38
C ASN A 68 10.88 -58.16 -1.14
N LEU A 69 10.19 -57.24 -1.82
CA LEU A 69 10.38 -56.97 -3.25
C LEU A 69 11.82 -56.53 -3.57
N VAL A 70 12.34 -55.54 -2.83
CA VAL A 70 13.71 -55.04 -3.01
C VAL A 70 14.74 -56.13 -2.74
N TYR A 71 14.51 -56.98 -1.74
CA TYR A 71 15.36 -58.14 -1.45
C TYR A 71 15.42 -59.12 -2.63
N VAL A 72 14.28 -59.48 -3.23
CA VAL A 72 14.24 -60.38 -4.40
C VAL A 72 14.98 -59.77 -5.60
N MET A 73 14.77 -58.47 -5.86
CA MET A 73 15.43 -57.75 -6.96
C MET A 73 16.96 -57.63 -6.80
N LYS A 74 17.46 -57.78 -5.57
CA LYS A 74 18.89 -57.86 -5.24
C LYS A 74 19.48 -59.24 -5.59
N ASP A 75 18.69 -60.31 -5.43
CA ASP A 75 19.11 -61.70 -5.64
C ASP A 75 18.96 -62.19 -7.09
N GLU A 76 18.12 -61.57 -7.94
CA GLU A 76 17.99 -61.92 -9.37
C GLU A 76 19.30 -61.74 -10.20
N GLY A 77 20.34 -61.12 -9.62
CA GLY A 77 21.70 -61.13 -10.18
C GLY A 77 22.51 -62.41 -9.92
N ARG A 78 22.01 -63.35 -9.11
CA ARG A 78 22.65 -64.64 -8.77
C ARG A 78 21.78 -65.79 -9.27
N LYS A 79 22.41 -66.78 -9.92
CA LYS A 79 21.80 -67.88 -10.71
C LYS A 79 20.77 -68.81 -10.01
N ASN A 80 20.30 -68.50 -8.81
CA ASN A 80 19.22 -69.22 -8.12
C ASN A 80 18.21 -68.20 -7.55
N SER A 81 17.41 -67.57 -8.41
CA SER A 81 16.32 -66.71 -7.95
C SER A 81 15.19 -67.58 -7.38
N ARG A 82 14.89 -67.39 -6.08
CA ARG A 82 13.58 -67.78 -5.55
C ARG A 82 12.55 -67.02 -6.37
N LYS A 83 11.55 -67.71 -6.94
CA LYS A 83 10.35 -67.06 -7.49
C LYS A 83 9.83 -66.10 -6.41
N ILE A 84 9.49 -64.88 -6.81
CA ILE A 84 8.78 -63.92 -5.96
C ILE A 84 7.70 -64.71 -5.21
N ASP A 85 7.75 -64.72 -3.87
CA ASP A 85 6.66 -65.31 -3.09
C ASP A 85 5.48 -64.36 -3.25
N ASP A 86 4.66 -64.69 -4.23
CA ASP A 86 3.79 -63.78 -4.95
C ASP A 86 2.60 -63.34 -4.09
N ASN A 87 2.41 -63.90 -2.89
CA ASN A 87 1.20 -63.74 -2.09
C ASN A 87 1.05 -62.33 -1.49
N ASP A 88 2.11 -61.73 -0.94
CA ASP A 88 2.04 -60.41 -0.29
C ASP A 88 1.91 -59.26 -1.31
N LEU A 89 2.62 -59.37 -2.45
CA LEU A 89 2.51 -58.38 -3.54
C LEU A 89 1.21 -58.57 -4.32
N ASN A 90 0.78 -59.82 -4.60
CA ASN A 90 -0.52 -60.06 -5.22
C ASN A 90 -1.67 -59.57 -4.33
N TYR A 91 -1.52 -59.58 -2.99
CA TYR A 91 -2.51 -58.96 -2.11
C TYR A 91 -2.69 -57.48 -2.47
N PHE A 92 -1.63 -56.67 -2.44
CA PHE A 92 -1.71 -55.24 -2.76
C PHE A 92 -2.14 -54.98 -4.21
N PHE A 93 -1.78 -55.84 -5.17
CA PHE A 93 -2.14 -55.64 -6.58
C PHE A 93 -3.56 -56.11 -6.95
N LYS A 94 -4.11 -57.13 -6.29
CA LYS A 94 -5.35 -57.79 -6.70
C LYS A 94 -6.47 -57.74 -5.66
N ASN A 95 -6.14 -57.79 -4.38
CA ASN A 95 -7.11 -58.05 -3.30
C ASN A 95 -7.22 -56.93 -2.26
N ALA A 96 -6.26 -56.00 -2.21
CA ALA A 96 -6.26 -54.89 -1.29
C ALA A 96 -7.34 -53.86 -1.62
N SER A 97 -7.90 -53.25 -0.58
CA SER A 97 -8.76 -52.07 -0.68
C SER A 97 -7.99 -50.88 -1.25
N GLN A 98 -8.73 -49.85 -1.70
CA GLN A 98 -8.13 -48.64 -2.25
C GLN A 98 -7.24 -47.91 -1.23
N GLU A 99 -7.63 -47.89 0.05
CA GLU A 99 -6.83 -47.32 1.14
C GLU A 99 -5.51 -48.07 1.36
N GLU A 100 -5.53 -49.41 1.25
CA GLU A 100 -4.34 -50.25 1.37
C GLU A 100 -3.42 -50.12 0.14
N GLN A 101 -3.98 -49.96 -1.06
CA GLN A 101 -3.23 -49.66 -2.27
C GLN A 101 -2.54 -48.29 -2.18
N VAL A 102 -3.25 -47.28 -1.66
CA VAL A 102 -2.71 -45.96 -1.36
C VAL A 102 -1.58 -46.03 -0.32
N ALA A 103 -1.76 -46.79 0.77
CA ALA A 103 -0.73 -47.01 1.78
C ALA A 103 0.53 -47.68 1.19
N PHE A 104 0.35 -48.64 0.26
CA PHE A 104 1.46 -49.28 -0.45
C PHE A 104 2.24 -48.28 -1.32
N ILE A 105 1.57 -47.44 -2.10
CA ILE A 105 2.24 -46.40 -2.91
C ILE A 105 2.92 -45.36 -2.02
N GLY A 106 2.26 -44.95 -0.94
CA GLY A 106 2.84 -44.06 0.06
C GLY A 106 4.12 -44.62 0.69
N THR A 107 4.16 -45.93 0.94
CA THR A 107 5.36 -46.61 1.43
C THR A 107 6.51 -46.52 0.41
N ILE A 108 6.24 -46.78 -0.87
CA ILE A 108 7.24 -46.63 -1.93
C ILE A 108 7.72 -45.18 -2.01
N ALA A 109 6.80 -44.23 -2.01
CA ALA A 109 7.08 -42.79 -2.03
C ALA A 109 7.98 -42.35 -0.87
N SER A 110 7.71 -42.83 0.34
CA SER A 110 8.51 -42.57 1.53
C SER A 110 9.96 -43.03 1.36
N GLN A 111 10.15 -44.25 0.88
CA GLN A 111 11.49 -44.84 0.69
C GLN A 111 12.28 -44.13 -0.41
N VAL A 112 11.58 -43.59 -1.40
CA VAL A 112 12.16 -42.95 -2.59
C VAL A 112 12.46 -41.46 -2.37
N LEU A 113 11.58 -40.72 -1.70
CA LEU A 113 11.64 -39.26 -1.58
C LEU A 113 12.07 -38.76 -0.19
N PHE A 114 11.78 -39.53 0.86
CA PHE A 114 11.83 -39.03 2.24
C PHE A 114 12.93 -39.68 3.09
N MET A 115 13.14 -40.99 2.93
CA MET A 115 14.10 -41.74 3.76
C MET A 115 15.57 -41.54 3.36
N LYS A 116 15.84 -40.91 2.22
CA LYS A 116 17.19 -40.77 1.64
C LYS A 116 17.38 -39.46 0.84
N PRO A 117 17.28 -38.26 1.44
CA PRO A 117 17.66 -37.04 0.75
C PRO A 117 19.15 -37.11 0.42
N GLY A 118 19.52 -37.19 -0.86
CA GLY A 118 20.92 -37.21 -1.31
C GLY A 118 21.54 -38.59 -1.56
N CYS A 119 20.90 -39.72 -1.24
CA CYS A 119 21.41 -41.04 -1.65
C CYS A 119 20.76 -41.49 -2.95
N HIS A 120 21.56 -41.81 -3.97
CA HIS A 120 21.06 -42.45 -5.19
C HIS A 120 20.36 -43.78 -4.84
N LEU A 121 19.20 -44.03 -5.44
CA LEU A 121 18.53 -45.34 -5.36
C LEU A 121 19.52 -46.46 -5.69
N SER A 122 19.52 -47.51 -4.89
CA SER A 122 20.27 -48.72 -5.20
C SER A 122 19.75 -49.35 -6.48
N THR A 123 20.60 -50.16 -7.14
CA THR A 123 20.22 -50.89 -8.35
C THR A 123 19.02 -51.82 -8.12
N ALA A 124 18.88 -52.39 -6.92
CA ALA A 124 17.75 -53.24 -6.54
C ALA A 124 16.45 -52.42 -6.36
N GLU A 125 16.51 -51.26 -5.69
CA GLU A 125 15.36 -50.36 -5.54
C GLU A 125 14.89 -49.84 -6.91
N ARG A 126 15.82 -49.45 -7.80
CA ARG A 126 15.46 -49.01 -9.17
C ARG A 126 14.74 -50.10 -9.94
N ARG A 127 15.23 -51.35 -9.90
CA ARG A 127 14.59 -52.51 -10.53
C ARG A 127 13.22 -52.80 -9.92
N ALA A 128 13.06 -52.67 -8.60
CA ALA A 128 11.79 -52.83 -7.92
C ALA A 128 10.77 -51.79 -8.40
N ILE A 129 11.15 -50.51 -8.52
CA ILE A 129 10.28 -49.47 -9.05
C ILE A 129 9.91 -49.75 -10.51
N GLU A 130 10.88 -50.08 -11.36
CA GLU A 130 10.63 -50.44 -12.77
C GLU A 130 9.69 -51.66 -12.90
N HIS A 131 9.78 -52.62 -11.98
CA HIS A 131 8.90 -53.78 -11.94
C HIS A 131 7.46 -53.36 -11.59
N VAL A 132 7.27 -52.53 -10.56
CA VAL A 132 5.95 -52.00 -10.19
C VAL A 132 5.36 -51.15 -11.32
N GLN A 133 6.16 -50.31 -11.97
CA GLN A 133 5.74 -49.49 -13.11
C GLN A 133 5.30 -50.31 -14.33
N LYS A 134 5.87 -51.51 -14.54
CA LYS A 134 5.45 -52.44 -15.60
C LYS A 134 4.14 -53.15 -15.27
N LEU A 135 3.89 -53.49 -14.00
CA LEU A 135 2.72 -54.27 -13.59
C LEU A 135 1.45 -53.42 -13.46
N VAL A 136 1.55 -52.25 -12.82
CA VAL A 136 0.41 -51.41 -12.45
C VAL A 136 -0.51 -51.00 -13.62
N PRO A 137 -0.01 -50.70 -14.84
CA PRO A 137 -0.86 -50.38 -15.98
C PRO A 137 -1.86 -51.51 -16.34
N HIS A 138 -1.52 -52.76 -16.04
CA HIS A 138 -2.32 -53.94 -16.37
C HIS A 138 -3.34 -54.33 -15.28
N LEU A 139 -3.37 -53.61 -14.14
CA LEU A 139 -4.28 -53.91 -13.03
C LEU A 139 -5.63 -53.20 -13.23
N ASN A 140 -6.69 -53.94 -13.51
CA ASN A 140 -8.01 -53.36 -13.77
C ASN A 140 -8.66 -52.72 -12.53
N ASN A 141 -8.31 -53.18 -11.33
CA ASN A 141 -8.93 -52.74 -10.07
C ASN A 141 -8.35 -51.43 -9.50
N TRP A 142 -7.36 -50.84 -10.18
CA TRP A 142 -6.64 -49.67 -9.72
C TRP A 142 -7.21 -48.39 -10.36
N ASP A 143 -7.39 -47.35 -9.54
CA ASP A 143 -7.84 -46.03 -10.00
C ASP A 143 -6.87 -45.44 -11.05
N PRO A 144 -7.37 -44.79 -12.12
CA PRO A 144 -6.52 -44.19 -13.15
C PRO A 144 -5.48 -43.20 -12.60
N LEU A 145 -5.85 -42.36 -11.63
CA LEU A 145 -4.95 -41.38 -11.03
C LEU A 145 -3.87 -42.09 -10.19
N MET A 146 -4.24 -43.20 -9.57
CA MET A 146 -3.31 -44.05 -8.83
C MET A 146 -2.29 -44.72 -9.74
N LYS A 147 -2.70 -45.23 -10.91
CA LYS A 147 -1.77 -45.76 -11.93
C LYS A 147 -0.81 -44.67 -12.42
N MET A 148 -1.31 -43.47 -12.64
CA MET A 148 -0.49 -42.31 -13.03
C MET A 148 0.50 -41.94 -11.94
N SER A 149 0.10 -41.98 -10.65
CA SER A 149 1.02 -41.71 -9.53
C SER A 149 2.22 -42.65 -9.54
N VAL A 150 2.02 -43.94 -9.82
CA VAL A 150 3.09 -44.94 -9.94
C VAL A 150 4.00 -44.68 -11.15
N ALA A 151 3.41 -44.33 -12.30
CA ALA A 151 4.16 -44.01 -13.51
C ALA A 151 5.13 -42.83 -13.30
N HIS A 152 4.77 -41.88 -12.44
CA HIS A 152 5.55 -40.67 -12.16
C HIS A 152 6.42 -40.74 -10.88
N LEU A 153 6.48 -41.88 -10.17
CA LEU A 153 7.34 -42.03 -8.98
C LEU A 153 8.82 -41.75 -9.29
N THR A 154 9.31 -42.18 -10.45
CA THR A 154 10.71 -41.97 -10.87
C THR A 154 10.99 -40.57 -11.39
N THR A 155 9.97 -39.81 -11.82
CA THR A 155 10.14 -38.43 -12.29
C THR A 155 10.32 -37.43 -11.14
N MET A 156 9.89 -37.80 -9.93
CA MET A 156 9.94 -37.01 -8.69
C MET A 156 11.26 -37.10 -7.91
N ILE A 157 12.17 -37.99 -8.31
CA ILE A 157 13.46 -38.28 -7.65
C ILE A 157 14.51 -37.23 -8.07
N PRO A 158 15.54 -36.90 -7.25
CA PRO A 158 16.70 -36.13 -7.69
C PRO A 158 17.21 -36.49 -9.09
N GLY A 159 17.17 -35.52 -10.00
CA GLY A 159 17.55 -35.68 -11.42
C GLY A 159 16.40 -36.06 -12.37
N GLY A 160 15.18 -36.29 -11.88
CA GLY A 160 13.99 -36.52 -12.68
C GLY A 160 13.35 -35.24 -13.24
N LYS A 161 12.52 -35.38 -14.28
CA LYS A 161 11.82 -34.27 -14.98
C LYS A 161 11.01 -33.37 -14.04
N TRP A 162 10.42 -33.93 -12.98
CA TRP A 162 9.60 -33.18 -12.03
C TRP A 162 10.47 -32.55 -10.93
N TRP A 163 11.53 -33.25 -10.48
CA TRP A 163 12.51 -32.70 -9.53
C TRP A 163 13.16 -31.40 -10.02
N SER A 164 13.51 -31.30 -11.30
CA SER A 164 14.10 -30.08 -11.86
C SER A 164 13.20 -28.84 -11.76
N ALA A 165 11.88 -29.02 -11.65
CA ALA A 165 10.94 -27.91 -11.48
C ALA A 165 10.84 -27.43 -10.03
N TRP A 166 10.96 -28.33 -9.06
CA TRP A 166 10.73 -28.05 -7.62
C TRP A 166 12.01 -27.79 -6.83
N ASN A 167 13.09 -28.50 -7.15
CA ASN A 167 14.38 -28.47 -6.47
C ASN A 167 14.31 -28.59 -4.93
N SER A 168 13.27 -29.27 -4.41
CA SER A 168 13.05 -29.48 -2.97
C SER A 168 12.29 -30.80 -2.76
N SER A 169 12.82 -31.62 -1.84
CA SER A 169 12.22 -32.91 -1.48
C SER A 169 10.84 -32.76 -0.83
N GLU A 170 10.65 -31.70 -0.05
CA GLU A 170 9.43 -31.36 0.67
C GLU A 170 8.30 -30.95 -0.28
N LEU A 171 8.63 -30.19 -1.33
CA LEU A 171 7.67 -29.80 -2.35
C LEU A 171 7.24 -31.01 -3.20
N CYS A 172 8.18 -31.89 -3.56
CA CYS A 172 7.89 -33.14 -4.26
C CYS A 172 7.06 -34.11 -3.40
N SER A 173 7.38 -34.25 -2.10
CA SER A 173 6.64 -35.11 -1.18
C SER A 173 5.21 -34.62 -0.98
N LEU A 174 5.01 -33.31 -0.83
CA LEU A 174 3.68 -32.71 -0.73
C LEU A 174 2.87 -32.94 -2.00
N GLY A 175 3.45 -32.70 -3.18
CA GLY A 175 2.78 -32.93 -4.46
C GLY A 175 2.37 -34.39 -4.66
N LEU A 176 3.25 -35.34 -4.32
CA LEU A 176 2.91 -36.76 -4.42
C LEU A 176 1.84 -37.16 -3.39
N ASN A 177 1.89 -36.63 -2.17
CA ASN A 177 0.87 -36.92 -1.17
C ASN A 177 -0.50 -36.36 -1.57
N ILE A 178 -0.56 -35.17 -2.18
CA ILE A 178 -1.78 -34.62 -2.79
C ILE A 178 -2.29 -35.58 -3.85
N LEU A 179 -1.44 -36.00 -4.80
CA LEU A 179 -1.83 -36.90 -5.88
C LEU A 179 -2.42 -38.22 -5.36
N ILE A 180 -1.78 -38.82 -4.35
CA ILE A 180 -2.24 -40.05 -3.71
C ILE A 180 -3.57 -39.81 -2.97
N THR A 181 -3.69 -38.73 -2.20
CA THR A 181 -4.92 -38.38 -1.45
C THR A 181 -6.11 -38.18 -2.38
N LEU A 182 -5.90 -37.55 -3.54
CA LEU A 182 -6.96 -37.34 -4.55
C LEU A 182 -7.54 -38.65 -5.10
N THR A 183 -6.82 -39.78 -5.00
CA THR A 183 -7.36 -41.08 -5.42
C THR A 183 -8.49 -41.54 -4.50
N LEU A 184 -8.41 -41.23 -3.20
CA LEU A 184 -9.44 -41.55 -2.21
C LEU A 184 -10.67 -40.63 -2.30
N MET A 185 -10.57 -39.52 -3.05
CA MET A 185 -11.68 -38.59 -3.24
C MET A 185 -12.63 -39.05 -4.36
N PRO A 186 -13.93 -38.71 -4.26
CA PRO A 186 -14.88 -38.96 -5.34
C PRO A 186 -14.43 -38.41 -6.69
N SER A 187 -14.75 -39.13 -7.77
CA SER A 187 -14.39 -38.77 -9.14
C SER A 187 -14.94 -37.40 -9.57
N GLY A 188 -16.07 -36.99 -9.00
CA GLY A 188 -16.69 -35.67 -9.21
C GLY A 188 -16.17 -34.56 -8.31
N SER A 189 -15.17 -34.78 -7.46
CA SER A 189 -14.66 -33.73 -6.57
C SER A 189 -13.94 -32.61 -7.36
N PRO A 190 -14.10 -31.33 -6.97
CA PRO A 190 -13.43 -30.21 -7.64
C PRO A 190 -11.92 -30.36 -7.76
N MET A 191 -11.23 -30.78 -6.69
CA MET A 191 -9.76 -30.93 -6.68
C MET A 191 -9.27 -32.02 -7.64
N ARG A 192 -10.00 -33.15 -7.73
CA ARG A 192 -9.69 -34.21 -8.70
C ARG A 192 -9.96 -33.74 -10.13
N GLY A 193 -11.03 -32.97 -10.33
CA GLY A 193 -11.31 -32.28 -11.60
C GLY A 193 -10.20 -31.33 -12.02
N TYR A 194 -9.65 -30.53 -11.10
CA TYR A 194 -8.52 -29.62 -11.36
C TYR A 194 -7.23 -30.38 -11.65
N CYS A 195 -6.94 -31.46 -10.92
CA CYS A 195 -5.77 -32.30 -11.16
C CYS A 195 -5.81 -32.99 -12.52
N MET A 196 -7.00 -33.42 -12.96
CA MET A 196 -7.20 -34.02 -14.28
C MET A 196 -7.34 -33.00 -15.41
N LEU A 197 -7.28 -31.69 -15.11
CA LEU A 197 -7.61 -30.60 -16.05
C LEU A 197 -8.94 -30.86 -16.77
N ASN A 198 -9.94 -31.37 -16.03
CA ASN A 198 -11.22 -31.77 -16.58
C ASN A 198 -12.03 -30.53 -17.00
N ASN A 199 -12.42 -30.50 -18.27
CA ASN A 199 -13.25 -29.47 -18.89
C ASN A 199 -14.51 -29.08 -18.11
N LEU A 200 -15.15 -30.03 -17.42
CA LEU A 200 -16.36 -29.78 -16.63
C LEU A 200 -16.07 -28.95 -15.38
N HIS A 201 -14.89 -29.13 -14.79
CA HIS A 201 -14.46 -28.41 -13.59
C HIS A 201 -13.69 -27.12 -13.94
N LEU A 202 -13.08 -27.06 -15.13
CA LEU A 202 -12.40 -25.90 -15.69
C LEU A 202 -13.36 -24.82 -16.23
N THR A 203 -14.47 -24.54 -15.53
CA THR A 203 -15.45 -23.52 -15.89
C THR A 203 -15.07 -22.15 -15.32
N THR A 204 -15.16 -21.11 -16.15
CA THR A 204 -14.93 -19.72 -15.74
C THR A 204 -15.96 -19.31 -14.69
N GLY A 205 -15.53 -18.88 -13.49
CA GLY A 205 -16.39 -18.13 -12.57
C GLY A 205 -16.25 -18.40 -11.08
N CYS A 206 -15.96 -19.64 -10.68
CA CYS A 206 -16.22 -20.06 -9.30
C CYS A 206 -15.13 -20.94 -8.67
N MET A 207 -13.90 -20.95 -9.20
CA MET A 207 -12.83 -21.80 -8.63
C MET A 207 -12.23 -21.24 -7.35
N LEU A 208 -11.71 -20.01 -7.41
CA LEU A 208 -11.17 -19.20 -6.32
C LEU A 208 -11.08 -17.78 -6.90
N THR A 209 -12.21 -17.11 -7.10
CA THR A 209 -12.22 -15.75 -7.69
C THR A 209 -12.07 -14.70 -6.59
N GLU A 210 -11.24 -13.71 -6.90
CA GLU A 210 -10.72 -12.55 -6.16
C GLU A 210 -11.40 -12.12 -4.85
N SER A 211 -10.57 -11.48 -4.01
CA SER A 211 -11.00 -10.49 -3.03
C SER A 211 -11.98 -9.50 -3.66
N GLN A 212 -13.21 -9.46 -3.15
CA GLN A 212 -14.24 -8.46 -3.46
C GLN A 212 -13.75 -6.99 -3.32
N ASN A 213 -12.55 -6.78 -2.76
CA ASN A 213 -11.97 -5.47 -2.47
C ASN A 213 -11.68 -4.57 -3.68
N ILE A 214 -11.56 -5.09 -4.92
CA ILE A 214 -11.44 -4.21 -6.11
C ILE A 214 -12.81 -3.65 -6.53
N LEU A 215 -13.91 -4.33 -6.19
CA LEU A 215 -15.27 -3.92 -6.58
C LEU A 215 -15.99 -3.14 -5.48
N ASP A 216 -15.72 -3.44 -4.20
CA ASP A 216 -16.35 -2.73 -3.08
C ASP A 216 -15.84 -1.28 -2.92
N GLY A 217 -14.64 -0.97 -3.43
CA GLY A 217 -14.09 0.41 -3.45
C GLY A 217 -14.56 1.26 -4.65
N VAL A 218 -15.44 0.74 -5.50
CA VAL A 218 -15.81 1.33 -6.81
C VAL A 218 -17.30 1.66 -6.87
N GLU A 219 -18.06 1.48 -5.77
CA GLU A 219 -19.41 2.04 -5.61
C GLU A 219 -19.36 3.59 -5.63
N GLY A 220 -19.26 4.17 -6.83
CA GLY A 220 -19.16 5.62 -7.04
C GLY A 220 -18.53 6.02 -8.37
N LEU A 221 -17.72 5.16 -9.01
CA LEU A 221 -17.19 5.38 -10.35
C LEU A 221 -18.21 4.83 -11.36
N GLY A 222 -18.70 5.66 -12.29
CA GLY A 222 -19.71 5.30 -13.29
C GLY A 222 -19.32 4.13 -14.22
N GLN A 223 -19.11 4.38 -15.52
CA GLN A 223 -18.63 3.34 -16.44
C GLN A 223 -17.11 3.15 -16.29
N TYR A 224 -16.66 1.90 -16.16
CA TYR A 224 -15.24 1.55 -16.11
C TYR A 224 -14.94 0.27 -16.90
N LEU A 225 -13.71 0.13 -17.37
CA LEU A 225 -13.18 -1.12 -17.93
C LEU A 225 -11.90 -1.52 -17.20
N VAL A 226 -11.76 -2.82 -16.96
CA VAL A 226 -10.52 -3.40 -16.39
C VAL A 226 -9.58 -3.70 -17.53
N TYR A 227 -8.32 -3.33 -17.38
CA TYR A 227 -7.22 -3.62 -18.29
C TYR A 227 -6.19 -4.54 -17.61
N THR A 228 -5.41 -5.25 -18.41
CA THR A 228 -4.27 -6.05 -17.94
C THR A 228 -2.99 -5.67 -18.64
N CYS A 229 -1.91 -5.61 -17.87
CA CYS A 229 -0.55 -5.54 -18.38
C CYS A 229 -0.13 -6.87 -19.00
N SER A 230 0.93 -6.86 -19.82
CA SER A 230 1.60 -8.07 -20.34
C SER A 230 2.12 -9.05 -19.26
N CYS A 231 2.19 -8.64 -17.99
CA CYS A 231 2.50 -9.52 -16.85
C CYS A 231 1.27 -9.97 -16.04
N SER A 232 0.06 -9.71 -16.55
CA SER A 232 -1.22 -10.04 -15.91
C SER A 232 -1.56 -9.23 -14.66
N TYR A 233 -0.89 -8.10 -14.43
CA TYR A 233 -1.32 -7.10 -13.45
C TYR A 233 -2.57 -6.38 -13.95
N ALA A 234 -3.67 -6.45 -13.20
CA ALA A 234 -4.94 -5.80 -13.52
C ALA A 234 -4.96 -4.35 -13.01
N TYR A 235 -5.52 -3.44 -13.81
CA TYR A 235 -5.71 -2.03 -13.48
C TYR A 235 -7.01 -1.51 -14.11
N ILE A 236 -7.61 -0.46 -13.54
CA ILE A 236 -8.92 0.05 -13.99
C ILE A 236 -8.73 1.35 -14.76
N ILE A 237 -9.51 1.53 -15.84
CA ILE A 237 -9.68 2.82 -16.52
C ILE A 237 -11.16 3.23 -16.41
N GLY A 238 -11.41 4.36 -15.76
CA GLY A 238 -12.76 4.94 -15.56
C GLY A 238 -13.18 5.96 -16.63
N GLU A 239 -14.35 6.56 -16.43
CA GLU A 239 -14.98 7.62 -17.24
C GLU A 239 -15.33 7.25 -18.69
N CYS A 240 -14.33 7.23 -19.59
CA CYS A 240 -14.49 6.96 -21.02
C CYS A 240 -14.06 5.55 -21.42
N THR A 241 -13.61 4.75 -20.45
CA THR A 241 -13.21 3.34 -20.59
C THR A 241 -12.03 3.07 -21.53
N GLN A 242 -11.39 4.12 -22.06
CA GLN A 242 -10.27 4.04 -23.01
C GLN A 242 -9.03 4.75 -22.46
N PRO A 243 -7.81 4.34 -22.83
CA PRO A 243 -6.60 4.88 -22.24
C PRO A 243 -6.25 6.24 -22.83
N VAL A 244 -6.20 7.23 -21.95
CA VAL A 244 -5.73 8.60 -22.25
C VAL A 244 -4.42 8.94 -21.53
N GLN A 245 -3.97 8.05 -20.65
CA GLN A 245 -2.77 8.20 -19.83
C GLN A 245 -1.94 6.90 -19.78
N VAL A 246 -0.63 7.05 -19.68
CA VAL A 246 0.34 5.95 -19.52
C VAL A 246 0.83 5.90 -18.06
N GLY A 247 0.79 4.73 -17.43
CA GLY A 247 1.33 4.44 -16.11
C GLY A 247 2.42 3.36 -16.17
N ILE A 248 2.96 2.98 -15.01
CA ILE A 248 3.97 1.92 -14.87
C ILE A 248 3.35 0.75 -14.10
N CYS A 249 3.51 -0.47 -14.61
CA CYS A 249 3.04 -1.68 -13.97
C CYS A 249 3.80 -1.92 -12.66
N PRO A 250 3.10 -2.00 -11.50
CA PRO A 250 3.75 -2.28 -10.22
C PRO A 250 4.37 -3.68 -10.12
N SER A 251 3.89 -4.63 -10.93
CA SER A 251 4.39 -6.01 -10.91
C SER A 251 5.64 -6.21 -11.78
N CYS A 252 5.68 -5.65 -13.00
CA CYS A 252 6.76 -5.93 -13.95
C CYS A 252 7.53 -4.69 -14.45
N GLY A 253 7.15 -3.49 -14.01
CA GLY A 253 7.81 -2.23 -14.38
C GLY A 253 7.59 -1.77 -15.84
N LYS A 254 6.81 -2.49 -16.65
CA LYS A 254 6.47 -2.08 -18.02
C LYS A 254 5.39 -1.00 -18.04
N GLN A 255 5.30 -0.24 -19.13
CA GLN A 255 4.25 0.76 -19.33
C GLN A 255 2.86 0.10 -19.45
N ILE A 256 1.85 0.71 -18.82
CA ILE A 256 0.43 0.33 -18.83
C ILE A 256 -0.43 1.54 -19.19
N GLY A 257 -1.67 1.37 -19.62
CA GLY A 257 -2.51 2.47 -20.14
C GLY A 257 -2.28 2.73 -21.63
N GLY A 258 -2.17 3.99 -22.04
CA GLY A 258 -2.05 4.42 -23.43
C GLY A 258 -2.33 5.92 -23.64
N LYS A 259 -2.09 6.46 -24.83
CA LYS A 259 -2.40 7.87 -25.18
C LYS A 259 -3.32 7.91 -26.39
N ASN A 260 -4.15 8.96 -26.49
CA ASN A 260 -5.07 9.16 -27.62
C ASN A 260 -5.98 7.95 -27.93
N TYR A 261 -6.47 7.28 -26.89
CA TYR A 261 -7.34 6.09 -27.02
C TYR A 261 -6.65 4.87 -27.65
N VAL A 262 -5.31 4.86 -27.67
CA VAL A 262 -4.49 3.75 -28.17
C VAL A 262 -3.74 3.13 -27.00
N ASP A 263 -3.96 1.83 -26.80
CA ASP A 263 -3.33 1.03 -25.75
C ASP A 263 -1.80 0.94 -25.94
N GLU A 264 -1.05 0.98 -24.84
CA GLU A 264 0.37 0.62 -24.86
C GLU A 264 0.56 -0.87 -25.27
N PRO A 265 1.64 -1.21 -26.01
CA PRO A 265 1.86 -2.56 -26.51
C PRO A 265 1.86 -3.61 -25.40
N GLY A 266 0.94 -4.56 -25.50
CA GLY A 266 0.80 -5.67 -24.54
C GLY A 266 -0.23 -5.43 -23.44
N ASN A 267 -0.94 -4.30 -23.45
CA ASN A 267 -2.15 -4.13 -22.64
C ASN A 267 -3.36 -4.78 -23.31
N ARG A 268 -4.30 -5.26 -22.51
CA ARG A 268 -5.53 -5.90 -22.99
C ARG A 268 -6.71 -5.51 -22.13
N ILE A 269 -7.83 -5.15 -22.76
CA ILE A 269 -9.11 -4.95 -22.08
C ILE A 269 -9.62 -6.31 -21.57
N LEU A 270 -9.91 -6.37 -20.28
CA LEU A 270 -10.53 -7.48 -19.59
C LEU A 270 -12.05 -7.31 -19.72
N GLN A 271 -12.61 -7.76 -20.84
CA GLN A 271 -14.03 -7.61 -21.18
C GLN A 271 -14.99 -8.43 -20.29
N ASP A 272 -14.47 -9.15 -19.30
CA ASP A 272 -15.24 -10.01 -18.40
C ASP A 272 -14.60 -9.95 -17.00
N VAL A 273 -15.00 -8.95 -16.21
CA VAL A 273 -14.64 -8.84 -14.77
C VAL A 273 -15.36 -9.93 -13.95
N SER A 274 -16.45 -10.46 -14.50
CA SER A 274 -16.95 -11.79 -14.17
C SER A 274 -15.98 -12.85 -14.68
N ASN A 275 -15.48 -13.68 -13.77
CA ASN A 275 -14.99 -15.03 -14.05
C ASN A 275 -13.51 -15.22 -14.43
N GLY A 276 -12.58 -14.81 -13.57
CA GLY A 276 -11.15 -15.18 -13.69
C GLY A 276 -10.50 -15.58 -12.34
N TYR A 277 -9.60 -16.57 -12.39
CA TYR A 277 -8.73 -16.98 -11.27
C TYR A 277 -7.74 -15.85 -10.92
N GLU A 278 -7.50 -15.62 -9.63
CA GLU A 278 -6.64 -14.52 -9.14
C GLU A 278 -5.22 -14.58 -9.74
N SER A 279 -4.65 -13.41 -10.05
CA SER A 279 -3.30 -13.26 -10.62
C SER A 279 -2.27 -14.04 -9.78
N LEU A 280 -1.44 -14.81 -10.48
CA LEU A 280 -0.46 -15.74 -9.92
C LEU A 280 0.71 -15.05 -9.18
N ILE A 281 0.69 -13.73 -8.94
CA ILE A 281 1.78 -13.04 -8.26
C ILE A 281 1.23 -11.94 -7.35
N GLY A 282 1.50 -12.12 -6.05
CA GLY A 282 1.80 -11.03 -5.12
C GLY A 282 0.63 -10.16 -4.69
N ASN A 283 -0.09 -10.59 -3.66
CA ASN A 283 -0.44 -9.72 -2.54
C ASN A 283 -0.89 -10.53 -1.33
N ILE A 284 -0.73 -9.93 -0.14
CA ILE A 284 -1.41 -10.34 1.10
C ILE A 284 -2.89 -9.93 0.92
N SER A 285 -3.56 -10.52 -0.06
CA SER A 285 -5.00 -10.40 -0.24
C SER A 285 -5.63 -11.24 0.85
N PHE A 286 -6.28 -10.58 1.80
CA PHE A 286 -7.21 -11.21 2.72
C PHE A 286 -8.44 -11.60 1.90
N SER A 287 -8.84 -12.87 1.92
CA SER A 287 -10.21 -13.21 1.55
C SER A 287 -11.11 -12.74 2.69
N LEU A 288 -12.12 -11.92 2.40
CA LEU A 288 -13.17 -11.58 3.36
C LEU A 288 -14.18 -12.74 3.56
N ARG A 289 -14.10 -13.81 2.74
CA ARG A 289 -15.08 -14.91 2.73
C ARG A 289 -14.75 -16.04 3.69
N ILE A 290 -13.48 -16.44 3.77
CA ILE A 290 -12.97 -17.47 4.69
C ILE A 290 -11.69 -17.00 5.36
N GLN A 291 -11.34 -17.56 6.53
CA GLN A 291 -10.15 -17.15 7.27
C GLN A 291 -8.88 -17.16 6.39
N PRO A 292 -7.93 -16.23 6.59
CA PRO A 292 -6.70 -16.15 5.80
C PRO A 292 -5.91 -17.47 5.77
N LEU A 293 -5.89 -18.18 6.90
CA LEU A 293 -5.25 -19.49 7.04
C LEU A 293 -5.87 -20.52 6.08
N SER A 294 -7.21 -20.62 6.07
CA SER A 294 -7.97 -21.54 5.24
C SER A 294 -7.84 -21.21 3.76
N TYR A 295 -7.93 -19.92 3.42
CA TYR A 295 -7.76 -19.45 2.04
C TYR A 295 -6.37 -19.80 1.48
N ARG A 296 -5.29 -19.51 2.23
CA ARG A 296 -3.93 -19.82 1.77
C ARG A 296 -3.69 -21.32 1.64
N THR A 297 -4.18 -22.10 2.59
CA THR A 297 -4.11 -23.57 2.53
C THR A 297 -4.83 -24.09 1.28
N LEU A 298 -6.06 -23.63 1.01
CA LEU A 298 -6.85 -24.05 -0.15
C LEU A 298 -6.18 -23.66 -1.47
N ARG A 299 -5.66 -22.42 -1.55
CA ARG A 299 -4.96 -21.93 -2.74
C ARG A 299 -3.72 -22.76 -3.07
N ILE A 300 -2.91 -23.13 -2.07
CA ILE A 300 -1.76 -24.03 -2.24
C ILE A 300 -2.22 -25.35 -2.87
N LEU A 301 -3.24 -25.97 -2.31
CA LEU A 301 -3.76 -27.26 -2.80
C LEU A 301 -4.28 -27.16 -4.24
N VAL A 302 -5.01 -26.11 -4.59
CA VAL A 302 -5.53 -25.88 -5.94
C VAL A 302 -4.39 -25.61 -6.94
N HIS A 303 -3.40 -24.79 -6.58
CA HIS A 303 -2.21 -24.57 -7.41
C HIS A 303 -1.45 -25.88 -7.65
N TYR A 304 -1.31 -26.73 -6.62
CA TYR A 304 -0.71 -28.06 -6.75
C TYR A 304 -1.51 -28.95 -7.70
N CYS A 305 -2.85 -28.96 -7.61
CA CYS A 305 -3.69 -29.71 -8.55
C CYS A 305 -3.44 -29.29 -10.00
N PHE A 306 -3.43 -27.98 -10.31
CA PHE A 306 -3.13 -27.50 -11.67
C PHE A 306 -1.74 -27.92 -12.14
N LEU A 307 -0.75 -27.78 -11.27
CA LEU A 307 0.62 -28.12 -11.59
C LEU A 307 0.79 -29.61 -11.87
N LEU A 308 0.22 -30.47 -11.02
CA LEU A 308 0.19 -31.92 -11.26
C LEU A 308 -0.49 -32.25 -12.59
N GLY A 309 -1.61 -31.61 -12.91
CA GLY A 309 -2.31 -31.79 -14.18
C GLY A 309 -1.47 -31.42 -15.41
N ILE A 310 -0.71 -30.33 -15.34
CA ILE A 310 0.25 -29.95 -16.40
C ILE A 310 1.37 -30.99 -16.52
N MET A 311 1.90 -31.42 -15.39
CA MET A 311 3.06 -32.33 -15.34
C MET A 311 2.73 -33.75 -15.81
N MET A 312 1.45 -34.13 -15.75
CA MET A 312 0.87 -35.38 -16.27
C MET A 312 0.38 -35.27 -17.73
N ASP A 313 0.86 -34.27 -18.47
CA ASP A 313 0.55 -34.01 -19.88
C ASP A 313 -0.96 -33.79 -20.16
N GLY A 314 -1.70 -33.24 -19.19
CA GLY A 314 -3.11 -32.87 -19.38
C GLY A 314 -3.28 -31.67 -20.34
N ASP A 315 -4.51 -31.48 -20.85
CA ASP A 315 -4.79 -30.41 -21.82
C ASP A 315 -4.66 -29.01 -21.19
N THR A 316 -3.50 -28.40 -21.38
CA THR A 316 -3.14 -27.09 -20.82
C THR A 316 -3.81 -25.91 -21.50
N THR A 317 -4.47 -26.12 -22.66
CA THR A 317 -5.03 -25.02 -23.47
C THR A 317 -6.15 -24.27 -22.75
N LYS A 318 -7.02 -24.98 -22.02
CA LYS A 318 -8.09 -24.40 -21.21
C LYS A 318 -7.63 -23.83 -19.88
N LEU A 319 -6.59 -24.41 -19.28
CA LEU A 319 -5.98 -23.82 -18.09
C LEU A 319 -5.32 -22.47 -18.43
N ALA A 320 -4.62 -22.39 -19.57
CA ALA A 320 -4.00 -21.16 -20.05
C ALA A 320 -5.04 -20.07 -20.37
N SER A 321 -6.21 -20.45 -20.92
CA SER A 321 -7.32 -19.51 -21.15
C SER A 321 -8.00 -19.09 -19.84
N LEU A 322 -8.17 -20.00 -18.89
CA LEU A 322 -8.78 -19.74 -17.58
C LEU A 322 -7.94 -18.82 -16.69
N LEU A 323 -6.61 -18.98 -16.73
CA LEU A 323 -5.66 -18.12 -16.02
C LEU A 323 -5.44 -16.76 -16.73
N LYS A 324 -6.15 -16.49 -17.84
CA LYS A 324 -6.02 -15.28 -18.65
C LYS A 324 -4.55 -14.97 -19.05
N THR A 325 -3.72 -16.01 -19.19
CA THR A 325 -2.30 -15.94 -19.58
C THR A 325 -2.04 -16.74 -20.86
N PRO A 326 -2.65 -16.37 -22.00
CA PRO A 326 -2.58 -17.17 -23.23
C PRO A 326 -1.19 -17.21 -23.90
N ASN A 327 -0.25 -16.33 -23.51
CA ASN A 327 1.06 -16.21 -24.19
C ASN A 327 2.23 -16.96 -23.52
N ILE A 328 2.00 -17.77 -22.49
CA ILE A 328 3.11 -18.38 -21.75
C ILE A 328 2.77 -19.79 -21.23
N ILE A 329 2.52 -20.75 -22.13
CA ILE A 329 2.40 -22.16 -21.75
C ILE A 329 3.75 -22.68 -21.20
N GLN A 330 4.87 -22.16 -21.70
CA GLN A 330 6.23 -22.60 -21.29
C GLN A 330 6.67 -22.12 -19.89
N ASN A 331 6.17 -20.99 -19.36
CA ASN A 331 6.46 -20.56 -17.98
C ASN A 331 5.33 -20.83 -16.99
N LEU A 332 4.23 -21.49 -17.38
CA LEU A 332 3.12 -21.72 -16.45
C LEU A 332 3.54 -22.58 -15.25
N VAL A 333 4.36 -23.61 -15.50
CA VAL A 333 5.00 -24.43 -14.45
C VAL A 333 5.82 -23.55 -13.49
N HIS A 334 6.70 -22.71 -14.03
CA HIS A 334 7.55 -21.82 -13.21
C HIS A 334 6.71 -20.83 -12.39
N ILE A 335 5.64 -20.28 -12.97
CA ILE A 335 4.75 -19.35 -12.28
C ILE A 335 4.01 -20.05 -11.13
N LEU A 336 3.44 -21.24 -11.37
CA LEU A 336 2.75 -22.00 -10.32
C LEU A 336 3.71 -22.43 -9.21
N VAL A 337 4.91 -22.93 -9.53
CA VAL A 337 5.94 -23.27 -8.53
C VAL A 337 6.30 -22.06 -7.69
N LYS A 338 6.55 -20.90 -8.33
CA LYS A 338 6.85 -19.65 -7.61
C LYS A 338 5.69 -19.21 -6.71
N SER A 339 4.45 -19.33 -7.19
CA SER A 339 3.24 -18.99 -6.43
C SER A 339 3.10 -19.87 -5.20
N ILE A 340 3.27 -21.19 -5.37
CA ILE A 340 3.22 -22.17 -4.29
C ILE A 340 4.29 -21.88 -3.24
N GLY A 341 5.53 -21.57 -3.66
CA GLY A 341 6.61 -21.18 -2.75
C GLY A 341 6.24 -19.97 -1.89
N LEU A 342 5.74 -18.90 -2.51
CA LEU A 342 5.30 -17.70 -1.81
C LEU A 342 4.10 -17.95 -0.89
N ASP A 343 3.11 -18.73 -1.34
CA ASP A 343 1.94 -19.05 -0.52
C ASP A 343 2.32 -19.90 0.70
N ILE A 344 3.29 -20.81 0.58
CA ILE A 344 3.82 -21.59 1.73
C ILE A 344 4.53 -20.68 2.73
N GLU A 345 5.34 -19.72 2.26
CA GLU A 345 6.00 -18.73 3.15
C GLU A 345 4.97 -17.88 3.89
N LEU A 346 3.96 -17.38 3.17
CA LEU A 346 2.85 -16.62 3.76
C LEU A 346 2.03 -17.47 4.74
N LEU A 347 1.79 -18.74 4.42
CA LEU A 347 1.10 -19.67 5.32
C LEU A 347 1.91 -19.87 6.60
N GLY A 348 3.23 -20.06 6.51
CA GLY A 348 4.12 -20.17 7.68
C GLY A 348 4.07 -18.92 8.56
N GLN A 349 4.03 -17.72 7.96
CA GLN A 349 3.84 -16.47 8.70
C GLN A 349 2.47 -16.38 9.38
N LEU A 350 1.40 -16.83 8.72
CA LEU A 350 0.03 -16.86 9.29
C LEU A 350 -0.12 -17.87 10.42
N ILE A 351 0.62 -18.96 10.41
CA ILE A 351 0.66 -19.96 11.50
C ILE A 351 1.63 -19.52 12.60
N GLY A 352 2.66 -18.75 12.25
CA GLY A 352 3.75 -18.38 13.15
C GLY A 352 4.85 -19.44 13.28
N CYS A 353 4.93 -20.37 12.32
CA CYS A 353 5.79 -21.54 12.36
C CYS A 353 6.87 -21.53 11.26
N PRO A 354 8.00 -22.22 11.48
CA PRO A 354 9.02 -22.40 10.46
C PRO A 354 8.53 -23.27 9.29
N ARG A 355 9.29 -23.26 8.19
CA ARG A 355 8.89 -23.86 6.91
C ARG A 355 8.62 -25.36 7.00
N ASP A 356 9.46 -26.11 7.69
CA ASP A 356 9.31 -27.54 7.96
C ASP A 356 8.00 -27.88 8.67
N VAL A 357 7.67 -27.13 9.73
CA VAL A 357 6.41 -27.28 10.48
C VAL A 357 5.20 -26.91 9.61
N THR A 358 5.35 -25.94 8.71
CA THR A 358 4.30 -25.56 7.75
C THR A 358 3.98 -26.71 6.78
N PHE A 359 4.98 -27.46 6.31
CA PHE A 359 4.77 -28.66 5.50
C PHE A 359 4.05 -29.76 6.29
N GLN A 360 4.44 -29.99 7.55
CA GLN A 360 3.77 -30.97 8.41
C GLN A 360 2.29 -30.65 8.59
N TYR A 361 1.98 -29.38 8.84
CA TYR A 361 0.61 -28.89 8.89
C TYR A 361 -0.15 -29.20 7.59
N LEU A 362 0.41 -28.85 6.42
CA LEU A 362 -0.21 -29.14 5.12
C LEU A 362 -0.51 -30.63 4.94
N HIS A 363 0.43 -31.50 5.27
CA HIS A 363 0.23 -32.95 5.19
C HIS A 363 -0.81 -33.47 6.19
N SER A 364 -0.93 -32.89 7.39
CA SER A 364 -1.99 -33.24 8.34
C SER A 364 -3.39 -32.86 7.84
N ILE A 365 -3.50 -31.76 7.09
CA ILE A 365 -4.75 -31.37 6.43
C ILE A 365 -5.14 -32.41 5.39
N LEU A 366 -4.18 -32.91 4.59
CA LEU A 366 -4.43 -33.94 3.56
C LEU A 366 -5.06 -35.21 4.13
N GLN A 367 -4.61 -35.67 5.31
CA GLN A 367 -5.16 -36.87 5.95
C GLN A 367 -6.65 -36.76 6.28
N ARG A 368 -7.19 -35.54 6.44
CA ARG A 368 -8.61 -35.30 6.71
C ARG A 368 -9.42 -34.89 5.49
N LEU A 369 -8.77 -34.71 4.34
CA LEU A 369 -9.48 -34.42 3.10
C LEU A 369 -10.30 -35.60 2.58
N THR A 370 -10.06 -36.82 3.09
CA THR A 370 -10.93 -37.97 2.82
C THR A 370 -12.35 -37.76 3.34
N ASP A 371 -12.54 -36.91 4.36
CA ASP A 371 -13.84 -36.58 4.93
C ASP A 371 -14.56 -35.45 4.14
N PHE A 372 -13.96 -34.94 3.07
CA PHE A 372 -14.43 -33.79 2.30
C PHE A 372 -15.28 -34.22 1.09
N HIS A 373 -16.62 -34.22 1.25
CA HIS A 373 -17.57 -34.85 0.32
C HIS A 373 -18.40 -33.87 -0.52
N LEU A 374 -17.78 -32.90 -1.18
CA LEU A 374 -18.48 -32.06 -2.16
C LEU A 374 -18.21 -32.55 -3.59
N GLU A 375 -19.28 -33.01 -4.24
CA GLU A 375 -19.27 -33.50 -5.62
C GLU A 375 -19.86 -32.49 -6.60
N GLY A 376 -19.29 -32.43 -7.80
CA GLY A 376 -19.75 -31.62 -8.91
C GLY A 376 -18.84 -30.43 -9.22
N PRO A 377 -18.94 -29.87 -10.43
CA PRO A 377 -18.21 -28.67 -10.81
C PRO A 377 -18.73 -27.44 -10.03
N LEU A 378 -17.81 -26.54 -9.68
CA LEU A 378 -18.16 -25.25 -9.07
C LEU A 378 -18.66 -24.33 -10.17
N CYS A 379 -19.96 -24.38 -10.45
CA CYS A 379 -20.59 -23.61 -11.53
C CYS A 379 -21.28 -22.33 -11.04
N SER A 380 -21.41 -22.14 -9.72
CA SER A 380 -22.03 -20.97 -9.11
C SER A 380 -21.25 -20.46 -7.90
N PRO A 381 -21.33 -19.15 -7.57
CA PRO A 381 -20.73 -18.61 -6.35
C PRO A 381 -21.20 -19.33 -5.09
N GLN A 382 -22.48 -19.74 -5.03
CA GLN A 382 -23.03 -20.48 -3.89
C GLN A 382 -22.38 -21.84 -3.69
N GLN A 383 -22.14 -22.60 -4.76
CA GLN A 383 -21.43 -23.89 -4.70
C GLN A 383 -19.98 -23.70 -4.27
N ARG A 384 -19.31 -22.63 -4.73
CA ARG A 384 -17.98 -22.27 -4.28
C ARG A 384 -17.97 -21.91 -2.80
N ASP A 385 -18.90 -21.07 -2.34
CA ASP A 385 -18.95 -20.64 -0.95
C ASP A 385 -19.22 -21.84 -0.02
N GLN A 386 -20.07 -22.78 -0.43
CA GLN A 386 -20.27 -24.05 0.28
C GLN A 386 -18.99 -24.88 0.35
N TRP A 387 -18.22 -24.92 -0.74
CA TRP A 387 -16.93 -25.60 -0.83
C TRP A 387 -15.85 -24.94 0.04
N GLU A 388 -15.72 -23.62 -0.02
CA GLU A 388 -14.83 -22.81 0.81
C GLU A 388 -15.18 -22.98 2.31
N MET A 389 -16.46 -22.91 2.70
CA MET A 389 -16.92 -23.11 4.09
C MET A 389 -16.72 -24.54 4.61
N ALA A 390 -16.96 -25.55 3.77
CA ALA A 390 -16.72 -26.94 4.14
C ALA A 390 -15.21 -27.20 4.35
N PHE A 391 -14.36 -26.60 3.51
CA PHE A 391 -12.91 -26.65 3.67
C PHE A 391 -12.42 -25.83 4.86
N GLU A 392 -13.11 -24.74 5.22
CA GLU A 392 -12.79 -23.97 6.42
C GLU A 392 -13.06 -24.77 7.70
N LYS A 393 -14.11 -25.60 7.76
CA LYS A 393 -14.38 -26.52 8.88
C LYS A 393 -13.26 -27.56 9.06
N ILE A 394 -12.88 -28.20 7.96
CA ILE A 394 -11.50 -28.63 7.63
C ILE A 394 -10.38 -28.14 8.54
N VAL A 395 -9.97 -26.93 8.21
CA VAL A 395 -8.83 -26.22 8.75
C VAL A 395 -9.06 -25.76 10.19
N THR A 396 -10.24 -25.23 10.50
CA THR A 396 -10.56 -24.69 11.85
C THR A 396 -10.66 -25.77 12.92
N ASN A 397 -11.08 -26.98 12.57
CA ASN A 397 -11.08 -28.14 13.48
C ASN A 397 -9.69 -28.79 13.62
N GLN A 398 -8.65 -28.28 12.95
CA GLN A 398 -7.25 -28.69 13.15
C GLN A 398 -6.53 -27.47 13.72
N LEU A 399 -6.35 -27.41 15.04
CA LEU A 399 -5.36 -26.48 15.56
C LEU A 399 -3.98 -26.99 15.11
N PRO A 400 -3.13 -26.15 14.45
CA PRO A 400 -1.85 -26.59 13.92
C PRO A 400 -1.00 -27.37 14.93
N TYR A 401 -1.12 -27.04 16.22
CA TYR A 401 -0.40 -27.69 17.33
C TYR A 401 -0.99 -29.06 17.74
N GLU A 402 -2.30 -29.28 17.66
CA GLU A 402 -2.94 -30.52 18.11
C GLU A 402 -2.72 -31.67 17.14
N SER A 403 -2.79 -31.42 15.83
CA SER A 403 -2.47 -32.40 14.79
C SER A 403 -1.00 -32.80 14.79
N ILE A 404 -0.10 -31.85 15.09
CA ILE A 404 1.32 -32.13 15.31
C ILE A 404 1.49 -33.01 16.56
N SER A 405 0.76 -32.74 17.65
CA SER A 405 0.83 -33.48 18.92
C SER A 405 0.33 -34.92 18.82
N GLN A 406 -0.80 -35.16 18.15
CA GLN A 406 -1.37 -36.50 17.92
C GLN A 406 -0.47 -37.36 17.03
N TYR A 407 0.20 -36.76 16.04
CA TYR A 407 1.19 -37.43 15.19
C TYR A 407 2.39 -37.96 16.00
N LEU A 408 2.85 -37.20 16.98
CA LEU A 408 4.04 -37.53 17.78
C LEU A 408 3.77 -38.66 18.77
N GLN A 409 2.53 -38.77 19.27
CA GLN A 409 2.14 -39.87 20.16
C GLN A 409 2.15 -41.25 19.46
N HIS A 410 2.02 -41.29 18.13
CA HIS A 410 2.04 -42.54 17.35
C HIS A 410 3.45 -43.07 17.03
N LYS A 411 4.52 -42.35 17.38
CA LYS A 411 5.91 -42.82 17.24
C LYS A 411 6.58 -43.04 18.60
N GLN A 412 6.84 -44.29 18.97
CA GLN A 412 7.86 -44.64 19.96
C GLN A 412 9.24 -44.74 19.31
N THR A 413 9.77 -43.64 18.77
CA THR A 413 11.18 -43.59 18.35
C THR A 413 11.78 -42.26 18.77
N ASN A 414 12.67 -42.31 19.77
CA ASN A 414 13.42 -41.17 20.27
C ASN A 414 14.24 -40.58 19.11
N CYS A 415 13.88 -39.40 18.59
CA CYS A 415 14.72 -38.64 17.67
C CYS A 415 15.14 -37.30 18.33
N LEU A 416 16.26 -36.71 17.89
CA LEU A 416 16.85 -35.51 18.53
C LEU A 416 15.87 -34.33 18.51
N HIS A 417 15.07 -34.21 17.44
CA HIS A 417 14.03 -33.20 17.34
C HIS A 417 12.99 -33.34 18.45
N ASP A 418 12.58 -34.57 18.77
CA ASP A 418 11.61 -34.85 19.82
C ASP A 418 12.19 -34.67 21.24
N VAL A 419 13.50 -34.85 21.41
CA VAL A 419 14.24 -34.50 22.64
C VAL A 419 14.25 -32.97 22.84
N LEU A 420 14.64 -32.22 21.80
CA LEU A 420 14.77 -30.75 21.87
C LEU A 420 13.42 -30.04 22.01
N GLN A 421 12.35 -30.62 21.46
CA GLN A 421 11.00 -30.09 21.56
C GLN A 421 10.20 -30.68 22.73
N GLU A 422 10.85 -31.41 23.64
CA GLU A 422 10.22 -31.97 24.84
C GLU A 422 9.00 -32.85 24.54
N ARG A 423 9.10 -33.68 23.49
CA ARG A 423 8.04 -34.58 23.01
C ARG A 423 8.17 -36.01 23.54
N ILE A 424 9.27 -36.33 24.23
CA ILE A 424 9.55 -37.65 24.82
C ILE A 424 9.40 -37.57 26.34
N PRO A 425 8.57 -38.39 26.99
CA PRO A 425 8.48 -38.37 28.45
C PRO A 425 9.77 -38.88 29.13
N CYS A 426 10.28 -38.13 30.12
CA CYS A 426 11.48 -38.38 30.94
C CYS A 426 12.84 -38.20 30.25
N LEU A 427 13.48 -37.05 30.50
CA LEU A 427 14.95 -36.95 30.57
C LEU A 427 15.35 -36.86 32.05
N PRO A 428 16.59 -37.20 32.45
CA PRO A 428 17.02 -37.08 33.84
C PRO A 428 16.95 -35.61 34.33
N ASP A 429 16.43 -35.40 35.55
CA ASP A 429 16.14 -34.13 36.25
C ASP A 429 17.16 -32.98 36.08
N SER A 430 18.42 -33.29 35.74
CA SER A 430 19.49 -32.30 35.60
C SER A 430 19.47 -31.47 34.30
N LEU A 431 18.70 -31.87 33.27
CA LEU A 431 18.67 -31.20 31.94
C LEU A 431 17.34 -30.48 31.64
N GLU A 432 16.30 -30.68 32.46
CA GLU A 432 14.90 -30.42 32.09
C GLU A 432 14.52 -28.94 31.92
N SER A 433 15.22 -27.98 32.52
CA SER A 433 14.83 -26.56 32.47
C SER A 433 15.73 -25.67 31.61
N SER A 434 16.97 -26.08 31.33
CA SER A 434 18.00 -25.18 30.77
C SER A 434 18.22 -25.30 29.26
N PHE A 435 17.78 -26.40 28.64
CA PHE A 435 17.93 -26.66 27.19
C PHE A 435 16.58 -26.69 26.44
N ARG A 436 15.58 -25.99 26.97
CA ARG A 436 14.26 -25.87 26.34
C ARG A 436 14.33 -25.03 25.07
N MET A 437 13.77 -25.55 23.99
CA MET A 437 13.49 -24.74 22.79
C MET A 437 12.38 -23.73 23.09
N THR A 438 12.75 -22.46 23.17
CA THR A 438 11.81 -21.33 23.25
C THR A 438 11.79 -20.56 21.94
N ILE A 439 10.64 -20.00 21.58
CA ILE A 439 10.55 -19.05 20.46
C ILE A 439 10.72 -17.64 21.01
N LYS A 440 11.37 -16.77 20.22
CA LYS A 440 11.40 -15.33 20.49
C LYS A 440 10.19 -14.68 19.81
N PRO A 441 9.16 -14.24 20.56
CA PRO A 441 7.95 -13.69 19.95
C PRO A 441 8.26 -12.50 19.05
N SER A 442 7.56 -12.40 17.92
CA SER A 442 7.65 -11.28 16.98
C SER A 442 6.28 -10.61 16.81
N PHE A 443 6.29 -9.35 16.35
CA PHE A 443 5.04 -8.65 16.05
C PHE A 443 4.20 -9.37 14.98
N SER A 444 4.84 -10.00 14.00
CA SER A 444 4.15 -10.78 12.97
C SER A 444 3.48 -12.04 13.53
N GLN A 445 4.13 -12.75 14.47
CA GLN A 445 3.53 -13.90 15.17
C GLN A 445 2.37 -13.48 16.05
N TYR A 446 2.50 -12.37 16.77
CA TYR A 446 1.42 -11.81 17.58
C TYR A 446 0.23 -11.39 16.72
N ARG A 447 0.47 -10.75 15.57
CA ARG A 447 -0.56 -10.42 14.59
C ARG A 447 -1.32 -11.67 14.12
N ALA A 448 -0.60 -12.73 13.79
CA ALA A 448 -1.18 -14.01 13.40
C ALA A 448 -2.05 -14.62 14.51
N TYR A 449 -1.51 -14.70 15.73
CA TYR A 449 -2.22 -15.16 16.93
C TYR A 449 -3.51 -14.39 17.19
N PHE A 450 -3.44 -13.05 17.17
CA PHE A 450 -4.55 -12.18 17.53
C PHE A 450 -5.68 -12.26 16.49
N LEU A 451 -5.34 -12.19 15.20
CA LEU A 451 -6.33 -12.21 14.11
C LEU A 451 -7.07 -13.54 13.97
N GLN A 452 -6.49 -14.65 14.43
CA GLN A 452 -7.18 -15.95 14.46
C GLN A 452 -8.33 -15.99 15.50
N LYS A 453 -8.28 -15.17 16.54
CA LYS A 453 -9.23 -15.20 17.65
C LYS A 453 -10.22 -14.04 17.54
N LYS A 454 -11.34 -14.24 16.82
CA LYS A 454 -12.40 -13.21 16.61
C LYS A 454 -12.89 -12.51 17.89
N ARG A 455 -12.88 -13.21 19.04
CA ARG A 455 -13.27 -12.63 20.34
C ARG A 455 -12.32 -11.53 20.82
N LEU A 456 -11.03 -11.61 20.48
CA LEU A 456 -10.04 -10.62 20.91
C LEU A 456 -10.23 -9.28 20.21
N SER A 457 -10.69 -9.29 18.95
CA SER A 457 -10.93 -8.05 18.18
C SER A 457 -11.91 -7.10 18.86
N SER A 458 -12.98 -7.62 19.48
CA SER A 458 -13.95 -6.80 20.21
C SER A 458 -13.53 -6.46 21.64
N GLN A 459 -12.63 -7.25 22.23
CA GLN A 459 -12.13 -7.05 23.60
C GLN A 459 -10.95 -6.07 23.66
N PHE A 460 -10.15 -6.01 22.60
CA PHE A 460 -8.92 -5.21 22.51
C PHE A 460 -8.91 -4.40 21.20
N PRO A 461 -9.72 -3.32 21.12
CA PRO A 461 -9.94 -2.58 19.90
C PRO A 461 -8.71 -1.80 19.41
N CYS A 462 -7.84 -1.31 20.31
CA CYS A 462 -6.61 -0.62 19.90
C CYS A 462 -5.65 -1.59 19.21
N ILE A 463 -5.39 -2.77 19.79
CA ILE A 463 -4.57 -3.79 19.15
C ILE A 463 -5.15 -4.14 17.78
N ASN A 464 -6.46 -4.39 17.69
CA ASN A 464 -7.11 -4.71 16.42
C ASN A 464 -6.85 -3.62 15.34
N ALA A 465 -7.06 -2.35 15.70
CA ALA A 465 -6.82 -1.22 14.80
C ALA A 465 -5.34 -1.10 14.39
N VAL A 466 -4.40 -1.26 15.34
CA VAL A 466 -2.96 -1.24 15.05
C VAL A 466 -2.59 -2.36 14.08
N LEU A 467 -3.10 -3.57 14.26
CA LEU A 467 -2.79 -4.70 13.40
C LEU A 467 -3.34 -4.52 11.97
N ILE A 468 -4.53 -3.92 11.83
CA ILE A 468 -5.13 -3.59 10.52
C ILE A 468 -4.31 -2.51 9.82
N HIS A 469 -4.02 -1.40 10.52
CA HIS A 469 -3.40 -0.20 9.95
C HIS A 469 -1.87 -0.18 9.99
N ALA A 470 -1.20 -1.18 10.58
CA ALA A 470 0.26 -1.22 10.77
C ALA A 470 1.07 -0.87 9.52
N LYS A 471 0.57 -1.26 8.34
CA LYS A 471 1.22 -0.96 7.07
C LYS A 471 1.24 0.53 6.73
N HIS A 472 0.22 1.29 7.12
CA HIS A 472 0.02 2.72 6.83
C HIS A 472 0.47 3.65 7.97
N LEU A 473 0.58 3.11 9.19
CA LEU A 473 1.04 3.87 10.36
C LEU A 473 2.53 4.20 10.31
N LYS A 474 3.34 3.37 9.65
CA LYS A 474 4.78 3.62 9.49
C LYS A 474 5.07 4.83 8.60
N GLU A 475 4.16 5.20 7.70
CA GLU A 475 4.28 6.32 6.78
C GLU A 475 4.09 7.66 7.51
N LEU A 476 3.36 7.67 8.63
CA LEU A 476 3.11 8.88 9.43
C LEU A 476 4.38 9.53 9.97
N GLN A 477 5.49 8.79 10.06
CA GLN A 477 6.79 9.35 10.44
C GLN A 477 7.28 10.46 9.47
N PHE A 478 6.79 10.45 8.23
CA PHE A 478 7.18 11.40 7.18
C PHE A 478 6.37 12.70 7.24
N LEU A 479 5.32 12.78 8.06
CA LEU A 479 4.43 13.93 8.12
C LEU A 479 5.12 15.20 8.65
N LEU A 480 5.80 15.08 9.80
CA LEU A 480 6.40 16.23 10.48
C LEU A 480 7.53 16.89 9.67
N PRO A 481 8.49 16.13 9.08
CA PRO A 481 9.52 16.73 8.22
C PRO A 481 8.96 17.51 7.03
N LEU A 482 7.87 17.01 6.43
CA LEU A 482 7.20 17.69 5.30
C LEU A 482 6.62 19.05 5.71
N ILE A 483 5.94 19.09 6.85
CA ILE A 483 5.31 20.32 7.36
C ILE A 483 6.34 21.32 7.85
N GLU A 484 7.36 20.88 8.58
CA GLU A 484 8.37 21.77 9.17
C GLU A 484 9.13 22.56 8.11
N PHE A 485 9.59 21.89 7.05
CA PHE A 485 10.28 22.57 5.96
C PHE A 485 9.36 23.53 5.19
N SER A 486 8.13 23.10 4.86
CA SER A 486 7.17 23.96 4.17
C SER A 486 6.78 25.19 4.98
N ARG A 487 6.65 25.05 6.32
CA ARG A 487 6.38 26.17 7.23
C ARG A 487 7.52 27.18 7.27
N GLU A 488 8.77 26.72 7.31
CA GLU A 488 9.93 27.61 7.25
C GLU A 488 10.01 28.36 5.93
N LEU A 489 9.76 27.67 4.81
CA LEU A 489 9.65 28.33 3.51
C LEU A 489 8.55 29.39 3.50
N HIS A 490 7.37 29.08 4.06
CA HIS A 490 6.29 30.04 4.20
C HIS A 490 6.73 31.33 4.91
N HIS A 491 7.49 31.23 5.99
CA HIS A 491 8.01 32.40 6.71
C HIS A 491 9.11 33.16 5.96
N LEU A 492 9.94 32.44 5.19
CA LEU A 492 11.11 33.02 4.54
C LEU A 492 10.79 33.77 3.24
N ILE A 493 9.99 33.15 2.39
CA ILE A 493 9.71 33.60 1.01
C ILE A 493 8.24 33.98 0.80
N GLY A 494 7.37 33.80 1.81
CA GLY A 494 5.99 34.27 1.76
C GLY A 494 5.92 35.76 1.43
N HIS A 495 5.02 36.11 0.51
CA HIS A 495 4.83 37.44 -0.08
C HIS A 495 6.02 38.03 -0.85
N LYS A 496 7.14 37.31 -0.96
CA LYS A 496 8.38 37.80 -1.61
C LYS A 496 8.62 37.24 -3.01
N ILE A 497 7.90 36.19 -3.40
CA ILE A 497 8.05 35.54 -4.71
C ILE A 497 6.71 35.44 -5.45
N THR A 498 6.75 35.54 -6.76
CA THR A 498 5.63 35.27 -7.68
C THR A 498 5.49 33.78 -8.00
N ARG A 499 4.35 33.36 -8.59
CA ARG A 499 4.18 31.98 -9.08
C ARG A 499 5.23 31.57 -10.12
N GLN A 500 5.54 32.47 -11.05
CA GLN A 500 6.51 32.22 -12.12
C GLN A 500 7.93 32.05 -11.55
N GLU A 501 8.30 32.86 -10.56
CA GLU A 501 9.57 32.71 -9.84
C GLU A 501 9.59 31.40 -9.04
N ALA A 502 8.50 31.02 -8.38
CA ALA A 502 8.43 29.74 -7.65
C ALA A 502 8.57 28.51 -8.57
N ALA A 503 8.08 28.61 -9.80
CA ALA A 503 8.17 27.55 -10.81
C ALA A 503 9.54 27.46 -11.49
N SER A 504 10.34 28.54 -11.46
CA SER A 504 11.64 28.62 -12.13
C SER A 504 12.84 28.60 -11.19
N THR A 505 12.67 29.03 -9.94
CA THR A 505 13.73 29.07 -8.92
C THR A 505 13.95 27.68 -8.34
N SER A 506 15.19 27.20 -8.38
CA SER A 506 15.53 25.90 -7.82
C SER A 506 15.62 25.96 -6.29
N ILE A 507 15.36 24.84 -5.62
CA ILE A 507 15.53 24.74 -4.18
C ILE A 507 16.99 25.03 -3.77
N GLN A 508 17.96 24.63 -4.59
CA GLN A 508 19.39 24.90 -4.38
C GLN A 508 19.70 26.40 -4.25
N ASP A 509 19.03 27.26 -5.03
CA ASP A 509 19.24 28.70 -5.00
C ASP A 509 18.76 29.33 -3.69
N ILE A 510 17.71 28.77 -3.08
CA ILE A 510 17.23 29.21 -1.76
C ILE A 510 18.16 28.71 -0.65
N LEU A 511 18.64 27.47 -0.75
CA LEU A 511 19.53 26.86 0.24
C LEU A 511 20.93 27.48 0.24
N SER A 512 21.47 27.87 -0.91
CA SER A 512 22.79 28.49 -1.04
C SER A 512 22.86 29.86 -0.34
N ASN A 513 21.74 30.58 -0.33
CA ASN A 513 21.61 31.86 0.35
C ASN A 513 21.44 31.72 1.87
N LYS A 514 21.07 30.55 2.40
CA LYS A 514 20.84 30.31 3.84
C LYS A 514 21.18 28.87 4.27
N CYS A 515 22.39 28.67 4.81
CA CYS A 515 22.89 27.34 5.22
C CYS A 515 22.03 26.60 6.26
N ASP A 516 21.31 27.31 7.14
CA ASP A 516 20.56 26.72 8.26
C ASP A 516 19.36 25.85 7.85
N LEU A 517 18.93 25.92 6.59
CA LEU A 517 17.80 25.15 6.06
C LEU A 517 18.20 23.80 5.46
N SER A 518 19.50 23.58 5.23
CA SER A 518 20.02 22.40 4.53
C SER A 518 19.63 21.09 5.21
N GLY A 519 19.84 20.98 6.53
CA GLY A 519 19.51 19.77 7.28
C GLY A 519 18.01 19.44 7.30
N ARG A 520 17.14 20.46 7.40
CA ARG A 520 15.67 20.27 7.33
C ARG A 520 15.24 19.83 5.94
N TYR A 521 15.85 20.41 4.91
CA TYR A 521 15.59 20.00 3.53
C TYR A 521 15.98 18.54 3.30
N ASP A 522 17.13 18.08 3.79
CA ASP A 522 17.56 16.69 3.58
C ASP A 522 16.54 15.70 4.19
N THR A 523 15.95 16.03 5.35
CA THR A 523 14.84 15.23 5.94
C THR A 523 13.53 15.32 5.16
N PHE A 524 13.23 16.49 4.57
CA PHE A 524 12.08 16.71 3.71
C PHE A 524 12.19 15.88 2.41
N GLU A 525 13.35 15.93 1.75
CA GLU A 525 13.66 15.19 0.53
C GLU A 525 13.52 13.68 0.74
N ALA A 526 14.10 13.17 1.83
CA ALA A 526 13.98 11.76 2.20
C ALA A 526 12.51 11.36 2.43
N SER A 527 11.75 12.18 3.15
CA SER A 527 10.34 11.94 3.49
C SER A 527 9.46 11.95 2.23
N TRP A 528 9.64 12.95 1.36
CA TRP A 528 8.94 13.06 0.09
C TRP A 528 9.19 11.84 -0.79
N ASN A 529 10.46 11.48 -0.98
CA ASN A 529 10.84 10.38 -1.87
C ASN A 529 10.40 9.01 -1.33
N ALA A 530 10.31 8.87 0.00
CA ALA A 530 9.77 7.68 0.64
C ALA A 530 8.26 7.51 0.39
N ILE A 531 7.47 8.58 0.29
CA ILE A 531 6.00 8.48 0.24
C ILE A 531 5.38 8.75 -1.14
N ARG A 532 6.06 9.49 -2.02
CA ARG A 532 5.54 9.95 -3.32
C ARG A 532 4.89 8.86 -4.20
N HIS A 533 5.35 7.61 -4.09
CA HIS A 533 4.87 6.49 -4.90
C HIS A 533 3.51 5.92 -4.43
N LEU A 534 3.09 6.25 -3.21
CA LEU A 534 1.81 5.82 -2.63
C LEU A 534 0.66 6.76 -3.02
N VAL A 535 0.98 7.99 -3.42
CA VAL A 535 0.00 9.05 -3.71
C VAL A 535 -0.26 9.12 -5.22
N LYS A 536 -1.51 8.88 -5.64
CA LYS A 536 -1.91 8.78 -7.06
C LYS A 536 -2.79 9.94 -7.54
N GLY A 537 -3.29 10.75 -6.62
CA GLY A 537 -4.20 11.84 -6.92
C GLY A 537 -4.52 12.66 -5.68
N TYR A 538 -5.37 13.65 -5.87
CA TYR A 538 -5.85 14.55 -4.84
C TYR A 538 -7.34 14.84 -5.09
N GLU A 539 -8.16 14.70 -4.04
CA GLU A 539 -9.63 14.80 -4.14
C GLU A 539 -10.17 13.89 -5.28
N CYS A 540 -10.93 14.46 -6.21
CA CYS A 540 -11.45 13.75 -7.39
C CYS A 540 -10.49 13.71 -8.59
N HIS A 541 -9.28 14.26 -8.48
CA HIS A 541 -8.33 14.37 -9.58
C HIS A 541 -7.20 13.34 -9.47
N GLN A 542 -7.07 12.45 -10.46
CA GLN A 542 -5.87 11.61 -10.59
C GLN A 542 -4.74 12.37 -11.28
N PHE A 543 -3.52 12.16 -10.81
CA PHE A 543 -2.36 12.79 -11.44
C PHE A 543 -2.03 12.11 -12.78
N ILE A 544 -1.94 12.90 -13.84
CA ILE A 544 -1.55 12.43 -15.18
C ILE A 544 -0.09 11.95 -15.17
N GLU A 545 0.77 12.67 -14.45
CA GLU A 545 2.16 12.30 -14.22
C GLU A 545 2.34 11.91 -12.75
N PRO A 546 3.12 10.86 -12.45
CA PRO A 546 3.38 10.48 -11.07
C PRO A 546 4.05 11.64 -10.33
N VAL A 547 3.78 11.75 -9.02
CA VAL A 547 4.39 12.75 -8.15
C VAL A 547 5.91 12.80 -8.39
N PRO A 548 6.52 13.93 -8.75
CA PRO A 548 7.93 13.98 -9.16
C PRO A 548 8.89 13.58 -8.02
N PRO A 549 10.07 13.03 -8.32
CA PRO A 549 11.10 12.82 -7.30
C PRO A 549 11.65 14.18 -6.83
N MET A 550 11.86 14.32 -5.52
CA MET A 550 12.42 15.53 -4.92
C MET A 550 13.94 15.47 -4.93
N HIS A 551 14.58 16.56 -5.36
CA HIS A 551 16.02 16.82 -5.25
C HIS A 551 16.29 18.32 -5.41
N LYS A 552 17.51 18.78 -5.08
CA LYS A 552 17.84 20.21 -4.95
C LYS A 552 17.62 21.07 -6.21
N LEU A 553 17.57 20.46 -7.39
CA LEU A 553 17.34 21.17 -8.66
C LEU A 553 15.85 21.33 -9.00
N GLN A 554 14.95 20.73 -8.22
CA GLN A 554 13.52 20.86 -8.43
C GLN A 554 13.05 22.30 -8.12
N PRO A 555 11.93 22.74 -8.74
CA PRO A 555 11.33 24.04 -8.43
C PRO A 555 10.89 24.14 -6.97
N ILE A 556 11.09 25.30 -6.36
CA ILE A 556 10.64 25.55 -4.98
C ILE A 556 9.12 25.46 -4.84
N GLY A 557 8.35 25.71 -5.92
CA GLY A 557 6.89 25.59 -5.96
C GLY A 557 6.35 24.24 -5.50
N LEU A 558 7.09 23.14 -5.67
CA LEU A 558 6.70 21.81 -5.19
C LEU A 558 6.70 21.69 -3.65
N CYS A 559 7.39 22.60 -2.95
CA CYS A 559 7.50 22.61 -1.48
C CYS A 559 6.48 23.55 -0.82
N LEU A 560 5.66 24.25 -1.61
CA LEU A 560 4.70 25.25 -1.15
C LEU A 560 3.30 24.65 -1.10
N LEU A 561 2.58 24.89 0.00
CA LEU A 561 1.23 24.34 0.20
C LEU A 561 0.19 25.09 -0.63
N GLU A 562 -0.42 24.39 -1.59
CA GLU A 562 -1.45 24.93 -2.46
C GLU A 562 -2.31 23.82 -3.08
N LYS A 563 -3.59 24.10 -3.36
CA LYS A 563 -4.53 23.12 -3.96
C LYS A 563 -4.47 23.05 -5.50
N LYS A 564 -3.51 23.74 -6.11
CA LYS A 564 -3.34 23.87 -7.57
C LYS A 564 -1.86 23.96 -7.92
N ASP A 565 -1.56 23.99 -9.22
CA ASP A 565 -0.23 24.10 -9.79
C ASP A 565 0.75 23.05 -9.21
N GLN A 566 2.01 23.41 -8.97
CA GLN A 566 3.04 22.52 -8.44
C GLN A 566 2.82 22.15 -6.96
N GLY A 567 2.14 23.01 -6.18
CA GLY A 567 1.91 22.78 -4.74
C GLY A 567 0.91 21.65 -4.46
N ILE A 568 0.11 21.24 -5.46
CA ILE A 568 -0.89 20.18 -5.33
C ILE A 568 -0.28 18.85 -4.86
N TYR A 569 0.97 18.56 -5.20
CA TYR A 569 1.64 17.31 -4.84
C TYR A 569 1.91 17.22 -3.34
N LEU A 570 2.45 18.28 -2.73
CA LEU A 570 2.67 18.32 -1.28
C LEU A 570 1.33 18.20 -0.55
N THR A 571 0.34 18.93 -1.04
CA THR A 571 -1.03 18.91 -0.53
C THR A 571 -1.63 17.51 -0.54
N ALA A 572 -1.46 16.76 -1.64
CA ALA A 572 -1.92 15.38 -1.78
C ALA A 572 -1.21 14.41 -0.84
N ILE A 573 0.09 14.59 -0.64
CA ILE A 573 0.87 13.80 0.33
C ILE A 573 0.36 14.02 1.74
N LEU A 574 0.14 15.29 2.13
CA LEU A 574 -0.38 15.61 3.46
C LEU A 574 -1.81 15.08 3.65
N ASP A 575 -2.66 15.16 2.63
CA ASP A 575 -4.02 14.63 2.65
C ASP A 575 -4.03 13.11 2.84
N PHE A 576 -3.20 12.38 2.09
CA PHE A 576 -3.01 10.93 2.25
C PHE A 576 -2.58 10.56 3.68
N LEU A 577 -1.56 11.24 4.22
CA LEU A 577 -1.07 11.00 5.58
C LEU A 577 -2.15 11.31 6.64
N SER A 578 -2.90 12.40 6.46
CA SER A 578 -4.01 12.76 7.35
C SER A 578 -5.10 11.69 7.34
N THR A 579 -5.41 11.15 6.16
CA THR A 579 -6.39 10.09 5.96
C THR A 579 -5.95 8.81 6.66
N CYS A 580 -4.67 8.42 6.57
CA CYS A 580 -4.14 7.26 7.29
C CYS A 580 -4.30 7.38 8.81
N GLN A 581 -3.93 8.52 9.40
CA GLN A 581 -4.08 8.73 10.84
C GLN A 581 -5.55 8.78 11.26
N ASN A 582 -6.38 9.52 10.51
CA ASN A 582 -7.79 9.69 10.85
C ASN A 582 -8.57 8.38 10.74
N ALA A 583 -8.29 7.55 9.73
CA ALA A 583 -8.90 6.22 9.59
C ALA A 583 -8.56 5.33 10.79
N PHE A 584 -7.29 5.32 11.24
CA PHE A 584 -6.87 4.58 12.42
C PHE A 584 -7.58 5.04 13.70
N LEU A 585 -7.63 6.36 13.95
CA LEU A 585 -8.30 6.91 15.12
C LEU A 585 -9.82 6.69 15.07
N GLU A 586 -10.42 6.77 13.88
CA GLU A 586 -11.85 6.55 13.67
C GLU A 586 -12.26 5.09 13.93
N ASP A 587 -11.48 4.11 13.49
CA ASP A 587 -11.76 2.69 13.75
C ASP A 587 -11.76 2.39 15.26
N ILE A 588 -10.83 2.99 16.00
CA ILE A 588 -10.77 2.86 17.46
C ILE A 588 -11.98 3.55 18.09
N ARG A 589 -12.30 4.78 17.66
CA ARG A 589 -13.42 5.57 18.18
C ARG A 589 -14.74 4.83 17.95
N ALA A 590 -14.98 4.32 16.74
CA ALA A 590 -16.15 3.54 16.38
C ALA A 590 -16.26 2.27 17.23
N SER A 591 -15.17 1.51 17.35
CA SER A 591 -15.13 0.29 18.16
C SER A 591 -15.43 0.55 19.64
N LEU A 592 -14.83 1.58 20.24
CA LEU A 592 -15.08 1.93 21.64
C LEU A 592 -16.50 2.43 21.89
N LEU A 593 -17.14 3.07 20.91
CA LEU A 593 -18.53 3.51 21.00
C LEU A 593 -19.52 2.34 20.87
N GLU A 594 -19.22 1.37 20.02
CA GLU A 594 -20.05 0.18 19.80
C GLU A 594 -19.96 -0.81 20.99
N TYR A 595 -18.75 -1.07 21.52
CA TYR A 595 -18.49 -2.08 22.54
C TYR A 595 -18.30 -1.51 23.96
N ALA A 596 -18.70 -0.26 24.20
CA ALA A 596 -18.49 0.49 25.45
C ALA A 596 -18.83 -0.24 26.76
N PRO A 597 -19.85 -1.12 26.86
CA PRO A 597 -20.15 -1.82 28.12
C PRO A 597 -19.22 -3.02 28.43
N ALA A 598 -18.47 -3.52 27.44
CA ALA A 598 -17.66 -4.74 27.56
C ALA A 598 -16.15 -4.47 27.73
N CYS A 599 -15.70 -3.26 27.42
CA CYS A 599 -14.30 -2.85 27.54
C CYS A 599 -14.06 -2.21 28.92
N ASP A 600 -13.70 -3.02 29.92
CA ASP A 600 -13.36 -2.56 31.28
C ASP A 600 -11.93 -1.97 31.37
N HIS A 601 -11.45 -1.35 30.28
CA HIS A 601 -10.10 -0.80 30.16
C HIS A 601 -10.09 0.65 30.63
N LYS A 602 -9.50 0.89 31.81
CA LYS A 602 -9.53 2.18 32.52
C LYS A 602 -8.70 3.30 31.88
N PHE A 603 -7.89 3.01 30.85
CA PHE A 603 -6.90 3.96 30.34
C PHE A 603 -7.44 4.92 29.26
N PHE A 604 -8.23 4.41 28.31
CA PHE A 604 -8.85 5.22 27.25
C PHE A 604 -10.28 4.73 27.01
N ASN A 605 -11.28 5.56 27.32
CA ASN A 605 -12.68 5.15 27.34
C ASN A 605 -13.53 5.84 26.26
N ALA A 606 -14.80 5.47 26.16
CA ALA A 606 -15.75 6.05 25.19
C ALA A 606 -15.98 7.57 25.38
N ALA A 607 -15.80 8.13 26.57
CA ALA A 607 -15.86 9.59 26.78
C ALA A 607 -14.61 10.28 26.23
N ASP A 608 -13.42 9.71 26.42
CA ASP A 608 -12.18 10.23 25.84
C ASP A 608 -12.22 10.17 24.31
N ALA A 609 -12.71 9.07 23.75
CA ALA A 609 -12.92 8.88 22.32
C ALA A 609 -13.89 9.92 21.71
N ARG A 610 -14.91 10.34 22.46
CA ARG A 610 -15.84 11.41 22.04
C ARG A 610 -15.22 12.81 22.09
N ASN A 611 -14.25 13.00 22.98
CA ASN A 611 -13.60 14.29 23.22
C ASN A 611 -12.27 14.46 22.46
N MET A 612 -11.93 13.54 21.55
CA MET A 612 -10.76 13.69 20.69
C MET A 612 -10.81 15.00 19.93
N GLN A 613 -9.73 15.76 20.01
CA GLN A 613 -9.63 17.07 19.38
C GLN A 613 -9.24 16.93 17.91
N SER A 614 -9.54 17.97 17.14
CA SER A 614 -9.10 18.11 15.76
C SER A 614 -8.13 19.28 15.66
N VAL A 615 -7.03 19.08 14.95
CA VAL A 615 -5.99 20.08 14.73
C VAL A 615 -5.75 20.27 13.21
N PRO A 616 -5.54 21.50 12.73
CA PRO A 616 -5.14 21.71 11.35
C PRO A 616 -3.78 21.06 11.09
N ILE A 617 -3.67 20.27 10.02
CA ILE A 617 -2.45 19.51 9.69
C ILE A 617 -1.20 20.40 9.63
N GLN A 618 -1.32 21.61 9.10
CA GLN A 618 -0.20 22.56 8.98
C GLN A 618 0.42 22.97 10.32
N PHE A 619 -0.32 22.83 11.43
CA PHE A 619 0.10 23.24 12.78
C PHE A 619 0.25 22.07 13.75
N CYS A 620 0.14 20.83 13.28
CA CYS A 620 0.24 19.68 14.16
C CYS A 620 1.64 19.58 14.79
N LYS A 621 1.68 19.08 16.02
CA LYS A 621 2.90 18.82 16.81
C LYS A 621 3.22 17.34 16.82
N ALA A 622 4.47 17.00 17.11
CA ALA A 622 4.92 15.60 17.21
C ALA A 622 4.04 14.73 18.15
N GLY A 623 3.55 15.30 19.26
CA GLY A 623 2.69 14.58 20.20
C GLY A 623 1.30 14.22 19.69
N GLU A 624 0.82 14.92 18.65
CA GLU A 624 -0.50 14.75 18.03
C GLU A 624 -0.48 13.75 16.87
N ILE A 625 0.72 13.34 16.42
CA ILE A 625 0.93 12.42 15.30
C ILE A 625 1.13 10.99 15.84
N VAL A 626 0.46 10.01 15.23
CA VAL A 626 0.64 8.59 15.58
C VAL A 626 1.97 8.10 15.01
N TYR A 627 2.85 7.61 15.88
CA TYR A 627 4.12 7.02 15.49
C TYR A 627 4.06 5.50 15.68
N PHE A 628 4.48 4.75 14.65
CA PHE A 628 4.57 3.30 14.70
C PHE A 628 5.93 2.81 14.23
N ASP A 629 6.59 2.05 15.10
CA ASP A 629 7.83 1.33 14.80
C ASP A 629 7.63 -0.16 15.11
N GLU A 630 7.88 -1.00 14.11
CA GLU A 630 7.73 -2.45 14.21
C GLU A 630 8.76 -3.08 15.16
N LYS A 631 9.94 -2.46 15.32
CA LYS A 631 10.94 -2.92 16.29
C LYS A 631 10.46 -2.68 17.71
N TRP A 632 9.94 -1.49 18.00
CA TRP A 632 9.27 -1.20 19.26
C TRP A 632 8.11 -2.16 19.50
N ALA A 633 7.20 -2.35 18.53
CA ALA A 633 6.05 -3.23 18.69
C ALA A 633 6.48 -4.68 18.97
N SER A 634 7.53 -5.17 18.30
CA SER A 634 8.11 -6.50 18.58
C SER A 634 8.69 -6.60 19.99
N ASN A 635 9.33 -5.54 20.49
CA ASN A 635 9.86 -5.53 21.86
C ASN A 635 8.75 -5.45 22.90
N LEU A 636 7.69 -4.69 22.63
CA LEU A 636 6.49 -4.62 23.47
C LEU A 636 5.86 -6.00 23.62
N VAL A 637 5.61 -6.68 22.49
CA VAL A 637 5.07 -8.05 22.47
C VAL A 637 5.95 -8.99 23.27
N ARG A 638 7.28 -8.92 23.11
CA ARG A 638 8.22 -9.77 23.87
C ARG A 638 8.19 -9.52 25.38
N GLN A 639 7.98 -8.27 25.79
CA GLN A 639 7.93 -7.92 27.20
C GLN A 639 6.70 -8.53 27.90
N PHE A 640 5.59 -8.62 27.17
CA PHE A 640 4.30 -9.11 27.67
C PHE A 640 3.92 -10.47 27.10
N ALA A 641 4.93 -11.24 26.67
CA ALA A 641 4.76 -12.61 26.20
C ALA A 641 5.57 -13.55 27.09
N SER A 642 4.99 -14.70 27.41
CA SER A 642 5.67 -15.76 28.14
C SER A 642 5.54 -17.08 27.38
N CYS A 643 6.65 -17.80 27.26
CA CYS A 643 6.61 -19.17 26.74
C CYS A 643 5.99 -20.09 27.79
N ASN A 644 5.14 -21.02 27.35
CA ASN A 644 4.44 -21.91 28.27
C ASN A 644 5.46 -22.76 29.07
N PRO A 645 5.38 -22.76 30.42
CA PRO A 645 6.33 -23.46 31.26
C PRO A 645 6.11 -24.99 31.27
N ALA A 646 4.99 -25.50 30.77
CA ALA A 646 4.70 -26.92 30.74
C ALA A 646 5.61 -27.67 29.75
N TYR A 647 5.93 -28.93 30.10
CA TYR A 647 6.72 -29.83 29.27
C TYR A 647 6.08 -29.99 27.88
N GLY A 648 6.89 -29.87 26.82
CA GLY A 648 6.42 -30.00 25.43
C GLY A 648 5.77 -28.74 24.86
N LYS A 649 5.65 -27.66 25.65
CA LYS A 649 4.97 -26.41 25.26
C LYS A 649 5.89 -25.19 25.18
N GLY A 650 7.20 -25.36 25.26
CA GLY A 650 8.16 -24.24 25.28
C GLY A 650 8.07 -23.27 24.08
N THR A 651 7.52 -23.71 22.96
CA THR A 651 7.28 -22.88 21.77
C THR A 651 5.90 -22.22 21.74
N GLU A 652 4.96 -22.65 22.58
CA GLU A 652 3.67 -21.98 22.75
C GLU A 652 3.87 -20.68 23.53
N VAL A 653 3.33 -19.59 23.00
CA VAL A 653 3.46 -18.26 23.59
C VAL A 653 2.11 -17.82 24.13
N GLU A 654 2.06 -17.50 25.41
CA GLU A 654 0.94 -16.83 26.05
C GLU A 654 1.20 -15.32 26.08
N TYR A 655 0.28 -14.55 25.49
CA TYR A 655 0.35 -13.10 25.41
C TYR A 655 -0.55 -12.46 26.46
N ASP A 656 -0.03 -11.47 27.15
CA ASP A 656 -0.81 -10.59 28.01
C ASP A 656 -1.42 -9.46 27.16
N ASP A 657 -2.49 -9.81 26.43
CA ASP A 657 -3.20 -8.92 25.52
C ASP A 657 -3.68 -7.63 26.22
N TYR A 658 -3.96 -7.69 27.53
CA TYR A 658 -4.38 -6.54 28.34
C TYR A 658 -3.26 -5.51 28.49
N HIS A 659 -2.07 -5.90 28.93
CA HIS A 659 -0.97 -4.96 29.10
C HIS A 659 -0.44 -4.45 27.75
N ILE A 660 -0.47 -5.28 26.70
CA ILE A 660 -0.14 -4.86 25.34
C ILE A 660 -1.13 -3.77 24.87
N GLU A 661 -2.44 -3.96 25.07
CA GLU A 661 -3.47 -2.95 24.76
C GLU A 661 -3.19 -1.64 25.49
N VAL A 662 -2.96 -1.67 26.80
CA VAL A 662 -2.74 -0.47 27.62
C VAL A 662 -1.51 0.31 27.15
N GLU A 663 -0.39 -0.37 26.85
CA GLU A 663 0.82 0.31 26.40
C GLU A 663 0.67 0.85 24.96
N MET A 664 -0.07 0.15 24.08
CA MET A 664 -0.43 0.69 22.76
C MET A 664 -1.33 1.91 22.87
N GLN A 665 -2.35 1.89 23.73
CA GLN A 665 -3.23 3.04 23.98
C GLN A 665 -2.42 4.24 24.49
N TYR A 666 -1.51 4.03 25.45
CA TYR A 666 -0.67 5.07 26.01
C TYR A 666 0.24 5.74 24.97
N ARG A 667 0.87 4.97 24.08
CA ARG A 667 1.81 5.56 23.09
C ARG A 667 1.12 6.06 21.82
N MET A 668 0.13 5.32 21.34
CA MET A 668 -0.42 5.50 19.99
C MET A 668 -1.74 6.26 19.96
N ILE A 669 -2.44 6.41 21.09
CA ILE A 669 -3.75 7.09 21.15
C ILE A 669 -3.71 8.30 22.07
N HIS A 670 -3.10 8.16 23.25
CA HIS A 670 -3.10 9.25 24.23
C HIS A 670 -2.47 10.53 23.65
N GLY A 671 -3.21 11.64 23.76
CA GLY A 671 -2.83 12.95 23.25
C GLY A 671 -2.87 13.11 21.73
N LYS A 672 -3.37 12.13 20.97
CA LYS A 672 -3.50 12.21 19.51
C LYS A 672 -4.78 12.93 19.11
N SER A 673 -4.71 13.58 17.95
CA SER A 673 -5.80 14.41 17.42
C SER A 673 -6.11 14.01 15.98
N PHE A 674 -7.36 14.23 15.57
CA PHE A 674 -7.72 14.17 14.15
C PHE A 674 -7.03 15.30 13.39
N LEU A 675 -6.50 15.00 12.22
CA LEU A 675 -5.80 15.96 11.36
C LEU A 675 -6.75 16.51 10.32
N GLN A 676 -6.97 17.83 10.32
CA GLN A 676 -7.86 18.48 9.36
C GLN A 676 -7.08 18.95 8.12
N GLY A 677 -7.64 18.69 6.94
CA GLY A 677 -7.13 19.09 5.62
C GLY A 677 -7.35 20.56 5.26
N GLU A 678 -7.64 21.42 6.23
CA GLU A 678 -7.74 22.87 6.02
C GLU A 678 -6.37 23.52 6.31
N TYR A 679 -5.60 23.80 5.26
CA TYR A 679 -4.32 24.51 5.33
C TYR A 679 -4.42 25.89 4.69
N LYS A 680 -3.58 26.82 5.19
CA LYS A 680 -3.43 28.15 4.61
C LYS A 680 -2.51 28.07 3.41
N GLU A 681 -3.05 28.38 2.23
CA GLU A 681 -2.31 28.40 0.98
C GLU A 681 -1.13 29.40 1.04
N PHE A 682 -0.02 29.04 0.39
CA PHE A 682 1.20 29.83 0.39
C PHE A 682 0.99 31.22 -0.23
N PRO A 683 1.29 32.34 0.46
CA PRO A 683 1.05 33.68 -0.05
C PRO A 683 2.06 34.12 -1.10
N TYR A 684 1.68 34.06 -2.37
CA TYR A 684 2.46 34.66 -3.46
C TYR A 684 2.35 36.17 -3.49
N GLN A 685 3.39 36.82 -4.00
CA GLN A 685 3.39 38.23 -4.33
C GLN A 685 2.29 38.53 -5.38
N ARG A 686 1.66 39.72 -5.29
CA ARG A 686 0.62 40.22 -6.22
C ARG A 686 -0.74 39.52 -6.14
N GLU A 687 -0.93 38.60 -5.19
CA GLU A 687 -2.20 37.87 -5.03
C GLU A 687 -3.01 38.28 -3.79
N ALA A 688 -2.59 39.31 -3.06
CA ALA A 688 -3.27 39.78 -1.85
C ALA A 688 -4.77 40.04 -2.10
N PHE A 689 -5.10 40.70 -3.22
CA PHE A 689 -6.49 41.02 -3.63
C PHE A 689 -7.26 39.85 -4.23
N GLN A 690 -6.58 38.79 -4.66
CA GLN A 690 -7.29 37.56 -5.08
C GLN A 690 -7.81 36.80 -3.87
N ARG A 691 -7.04 36.85 -2.76
CA ARG A 691 -7.38 36.21 -1.48
C ARG A 691 -8.35 37.02 -0.65
N HIS A 692 -8.16 38.34 -0.62
CA HIS A 692 -8.99 39.27 0.12
C HIS A 692 -9.39 40.41 -0.81
N ALA A 693 -10.43 40.17 -1.63
CA ALA A 693 -10.89 41.17 -2.59
C ALA A 693 -11.21 42.51 -1.92
N THR A 694 -11.78 42.46 -0.71
CA THR A 694 -12.23 43.61 0.08
C THR A 694 -11.14 44.25 0.95
N LEU A 695 -9.87 43.88 0.82
CA LEU A 695 -8.77 44.35 1.69
C LEU A 695 -8.80 45.86 1.95
N LEU A 696 -8.95 46.67 0.89
CA LEU A 696 -9.01 48.14 1.00
C LEU A 696 -10.34 48.68 1.54
N SER A 697 -11.47 48.01 1.28
CA SER A 697 -12.76 48.41 1.84
C SER A 697 -12.88 48.06 3.32
N ASP A 698 -12.39 46.89 3.74
CA ASP A 698 -12.44 46.45 5.13
C ASP A 698 -11.62 47.38 6.04
N LEU A 699 -10.54 47.95 5.51
CA LEU A 699 -9.73 48.97 6.17
C LEU A 699 -10.49 50.26 6.47
N THR A 700 -11.41 50.65 5.59
CA THR A 700 -12.18 51.89 5.77
C THR A 700 -13.17 51.79 6.92
N GLU A 701 -13.55 50.57 7.31
CA GLU A 701 -14.37 50.31 8.49
C GLU A 701 -13.57 50.43 9.80
N HIS A 702 -12.27 50.18 9.76
CA HIS A 702 -11.39 50.18 10.94
C HIS A 702 -10.67 51.52 11.16
N VAL A 703 -10.21 52.18 10.09
CA VAL A 703 -9.47 53.45 10.16
C VAL A 703 -10.05 54.44 9.12
N PRO A 704 -10.61 55.59 9.55
CA PRO A 704 -11.10 56.62 8.64
C PRO A 704 -10.03 57.04 7.63
N GLN A 705 -10.34 56.92 6.34
CA GLN A 705 -9.40 57.24 5.25
C GLN A 705 -9.60 58.65 4.70
N VAL A 706 -8.49 59.33 4.37
CA VAL A 706 -8.42 60.69 3.82
C VAL A 706 -7.53 60.69 2.58
N LEU A 707 -7.96 61.41 1.54
CA LEU A 707 -7.22 61.56 0.29
C LEU A 707 -5.90 62.30 0.52
N LEU A 708 -4.81 61.79 -0.06
CA LEU A 708 -3.53 62.49 -0.12
C LEU A 708 -3.60 63.65 -1.13
N PRO A 709 -3.09 64.85 -0.79
CA PRO A 709 -2.96 65.94 -1.74
C PRO A 709 -2.10 65.54 -2.95
N SER A 710 -2.55 65.89 -4.16
CA SER A 710 -1.89 65.49 -5.41
C SER A 710 -0.42 65.91 -5.47
N SER A 711 -0.07 67.06 -4.90
CA SER A 711 1.32 67.53 -4.82
C SER A 711 2.23 66.57 -4.05
N LYS A 712 1.76 66.00 -2.94
CA LYS A 712 2.52 65.02 -2.15
C LYS A 712 2.65 63.69 -2.88
N VAL A 713 1.56 63.23 -3.52
CA VAL A 713 1.59 62.03 -4.36
C VAL A 713 2.65 62.15 -5.45
N THR A 714 2.69 63.28 -6.16
CA THR A 714 3.71 63.50 -7.20
C THR A 714 5.14 63.48 -6.66
N THR A 715 5.39 64.05 -5.48
CA THR A 715 6.71 63.99 -4.84
C THR A 715 7.14 62.55 -4.54
N ILE A 716 6.27 61.77 -3.89
CA ILE A 716 6.54 60.36 -3.57
C ILE A 716 6.78 59.55 -4.84
N CYS A 717 5.95 59.78 -5.86
CA CYS A 717 6.07 59.13 -7.16
C CYS A 717 7.41 59.44 -7.85
N ASN A 718 7.84 60.69 -7.82
CA ASN A 718 9.13 61.09 -8.40
C ASN A 718 10.31 60.48 -7.62
N GLU A 719 10.24 60.44 -6.29
CA GLU A 719 11.27 59.79 -5.47
C GLU A 719 11.36 58.28 -5.72
N LEU A 720 10.22 57.60 -5.90
CA LEU A 720 10.15 56.18 -6.28
C LEU A 720 10.80 55.92 -7.63
N ALA A 721 10.53 56.79 -8.62
CA ALA A 721 11.12 56.69 -9.95
C ALA A 721 12.65 56.87 -9.93
N LEU A 722 13.16 57.73 -9.02
CA LEU A 722 14.60 57.99 -8.87
C LEU A 722 15.35 56.89 -8.10
N GLU A 723 14.69 56.19 -7.19
CA GLU A 723 15.31 55.14 -6.36
C GLU A 723 15.63 53.84 -7.14
N GLY A 724 14.98 53.63 -8.29
CA GLY A 724 15.19 52.45 -9.14
C GLY A 724 14.63 51.13 -8.59
N THR A 725 14.14 51.10 -7.35
CA THR A 725 13.52 49.94 -6.68
C THR A 725 12.13 49.57 -7.21
N GLY A 726 11.53 50.45 -8.03
CA GLY A 726 10.26 50.22 -8.70
C GLY A 726 9.06 50.27 -7.74
N PRO A 727 7.87 50.70 -8.21
CA PRO A 727 6.68 50.86 -7.36
C PRO A 727 6.20 49.55 -6.71
N TRP A 728 6.60 48.40 -7.24
CA TRP A 728 6.20 47.06 -6.78
C TRP A 728 6.66 46.73 -5.37
N GLN A 729 7.90 47.06 -5.01
CA GLN A 729 8.46 46.69 -3.70
C GLN A 729 7.74 47.44 -2.57
N LEU A 730 7.37 48.70 -2.83
CA LEU A 730 6.55 49.48 -1.90
C LEU A 730 5.14 48.90 -1.78
N LEU A 731 4.50 48.48 -2.89
CA LEU A 731 3.18 47.84 -2.82
C LEU A 731 3.20 46.57 -1.98
N VAL A 732 4.20 45.69 -2.12
CA VAL A 732 4.34 44.49 -1.26
C VAL A 732 4.47 44.87 0.21
N THR A 733 5.30 45.88 0.51
CA THR A 733 5.50 46.37 1.89
C THR A 733 4.18 46.87 2.47
N LEU A 734 3.40 47.63 1.68
CA LEU A 734 2.09 48.10 2.07
C LEU A 734 1.12 46.94 2.25
N GLU A 735 1.01 46.00 1.30
CA GLU A 735 0.12 44.82 1.41
C GLU A 735 0.36 44.02 2.69
N LEU A 736 1.63 43.78 3.05
CA LEU A 736 2.01 43.14 4.31
C LEU A 736 1.51 43.94 5.52
N CYS A 737 1.77 45.25 5.53
CA CYS A 737 1.34 46.15 6.61
C CYS A 737 -0.20 46.25 6.72
N LEU A 738 -0.92 46.21 5.60
CA LEU A 738 -2.39 46.18 5.55
C LEU A 738 -2.93 44.89 6.17
N GLY A 739 -2.23 43.77 5.99
CA GLY A 739 -2.57 42.49 6.65
C GLY A 739 -2.50 42.56 8.17
N PHE A 740 -1.60 43.37 8.75
CA PHE A 740 -1.47 43.56 10.19
C PHE A 740 -2.51 44.51 10.79
N LEU A 741 -3.12 45.39 9.99
CA LEU A 741 -4.05 46.42 10.49
C LEU A 741 -5.27 45.83 11.20
N HIS A 742 -5.73 44.65 10.80
CA HIS A 742 -6.84 43.95 11.45
C HIS A 742 -6.51 43.40 12.85
N ARG A 743 -5.23 43.24 13.18
CA ARG A 743 -4.76 42.62 14.44
C ARG A 743 -4.21 43.63 15.43
N MET A 744 -3.90 44.83 14.98
CA MET A 744 -3.19 45.85 15.74
C MET A 744 -4.12 47.02 16.03
N LYS A 745 -4.05 47.60 17.23
CA LYS A 745 -4.66 48.91 17.49
C LYS A 745 -3.80 49.99 16.82
N VAL A 746 -4.43 50.83 16.02
CA VAL A 746 -3.78 51.86 15.22
C VAL A 746 -4.63 53.13 15.23
N GLU A 747 -3.98 54.26 15.47
CA GLU A 747 -4.62 55.57 15.44
C GLU A 747 -4.54 56.17 14.03
N PRO A 748 -5.59 56.85 13.52
CA PRO A 748 -5.58 57.39 12.15
C PRO A 748 -4.45 58.41 11.90
N SER A 749 -4.01 59.12 12.95
CA SER A 749 -2.94 60.12 12.91
C SER A 749 -1.53 59.56 13.19
N GLU A 750 -1.39 58.25 13.42
CA GLU A 750 -0.07 57.61 13.54
C GLU A 750 0.67 57.75 12.20
N LEU A 751 1.97 58.06 12.25
CA LEU A 751 2.79 58.13 11.04
C LEU A 751 2.86 56.75 10.39
N LEU A 752 2.69 56.71 9.07
CA LEU A 752 2.70 55.45 8.31
C LEU A 752 4.06 54.76 8.41
N ARG A 753 5.16 55.53 8.46
CA ARG A 753 6.51 55.01 8.72
C ARG A 753 6.56 54.23 10.03
N ASP A 754 6.17 54.87 11.13
CA ASP A 754 6.26 54.28 12.48
C ASP A 754 5.39 53.01 12.58
N TYR A 755 4.20 53.05 11.97
CA TYR A 755 3.33 51.87 11.86
C TYR A 755 4.01 50.73 11.10
N CYS A 756 4.57 51.02 9.92
CA CYS A 756 5.24 50.02 9.09
C CYS A 756 6.52 49.48 9.77
N GLU A 757 7.30 50.30 10.47
CA GLU A 757 8.47 49.89 11.24
C GLU A 757 8.07 49.00 12.42
N ARG A 758 6.95 49.29 13.09
CA ARG A 758 6.40 48.42 14.13
C ARG A 758 5.94 47.07 13.57
N CYS A 759 5.43 47.02 12.35
CA CYS A 759 4.97 45.80 11.71
C CYS A 759 6.10 44.92 11.15
N LEU A 760 7.08 45.54 10.50
CA LEU A 760 8.09 44.85 9.67
C LEU A 760 9.53 44.97 10.21
N GLY A 761 9.76 45.79 11.24
CA GLY A 761 11.09 46.03 11.79
C GLY A 761 12.05 46.58 10.74
N SER A 762 13.18 45.87 10.53
CA SER A 762 14.19 46.25 9.54
C SER A 762 13.76 46.10 8.09
N ASP A 763 12.68 45.35 7.81
CA ASP A 763 12.25 44.97 6.46
C ASP A 763 11.37 46.03 5.78
N ILE A 764 11.21 47.22 6.39
CA ILE A 764 10.49 48.34 5.79
C ILE A 764 11.20 48.85 4.52
N HIS A 765 10.41 49.26 3.52
CA HIS A 765 10.94 49.81 2.28
C HIS A 765 11.79 51.09 2.52
N PRO A 766 13.00 51.21 1.94
CA PRO A 766 13.90 52.35 2.17
C PRO A 766 13.26 53.72 1.93
N ILE A 767 12.44 53.85 0.86
CA ILE A 767 11.74 55.10 0.56
C ILE A 767 10.85 55.62 1.68
N MET A 768 10.32 54.72 2.52
CA MET A 768 9.47 55.12 3.63
C MET A 768 10.25 55.90 4.69
N LYS A 769 11.59 55.85 4.67
CA LYS A 769 12.51 56.60 5.53
C LYS A 769 12.90 57.98 5.00
N LYS A 770 12.41 58.37 3.81
CA LYS A 770 12.66 59.70 3.24
C LYS A 770 11.66 60.74 3.72
N ASP A 771 12.07 62.00 3.65
CA ASP A 771 11.30 63.17 4.09
C ASP A 771 9.87 63.23 3.51
N ALA A 772 9.64 62.70 2.30
CA ALA A 772 8.32 62.63 1.69
C ALA A 772 7.29 61.83 2.52
N PHE A 773 7.75 60.90 3.37
CA PHE A 773 6.90 60.08 4.24
C PHE A 773 6.70 60.64 5.66
N ASP A 774 7.42 61.72 6.04
CA ASP A 774 7.35 62.32 7.39
C ASP A 774 5.97 62.93 7.72
N VAL A 775 5.14 63.14 6.69
CA VAL A 775 3.82 63.76 6.78
C VAL A 775 2.70 62.82 6.33
N ILE A 776 3.02 61.54 6.13
CA ILE A 776 2.05 60.51 5.76
C ILE A 776 1.66 59.75 7.01
N GLU A 777 0.37 59.72 7.25
CA GLU A 777 -0.26 59.03 8.38
C GLU A 777 -1.09 57.84 7.89
N VAL A 778 -1.46 56.92 8.78
CA VAL A 778 -2.22 55.70 8.43
C VAL A 778 -3.56 56.03 7.77
N LYS A 779 -4.22 57.14 8.13
CA LYS A 779 -5.45 57.61 7.44
C LYS A 779 -5.27 57.85 5.93
N HIS A 780 -4.05 57.92 5.43
CA HIS A 780 -3.76 58.18 4.02
C HIS A 780 -3.38 56.91 3.24
N VAL A 781 -3.28 55.74 3.89
CA VAL A 781 -2.68 54.53 3.32
C VAL A 781 -3.41 54.02 2.08
N VAL A 782 -4.74 54.11 2.03
CA VAL A 782 -5.52 53.69 0.86
C VAL A 782 -5.23 54.60 -0.33
N SER A 783 -5.24 55.92 -0.12
CA SER A 783 -4.96 56.90 -1.17
C SER A 783 -3.52 56.78 -1.69
N LEU A 784 -2.56 56.46 -0.82
CA LEU A 784 -1.19 56.16 -1.21
C LEU A 784 -1.12 54.90 -2.07
N TYR A 785 -1.73 53.80 -1.58
CA TYR A 785 -1.73 52.51 -2.26
C TYR A 785 -2.27 52.63 -3.70
N GLU A 786 -3.45 53.23 -3.87
CA GLU A 786 -4.06 53.42 -5.20
C GLU A 786 -3.20 54.28 -6.13
N SER A 787 -2.47 55.25 -5.58
CA SER A 787 -1.58 56.12 -6.36
C SER A 787 -0.32 55.38 -6.84
N ILE A 788 0.29 54.57 -5.98
CA ILE A 788 1.45 53.76 -6.35
C ILE A 788 1.03 52.67 -7.34
N GLU A 789 -0.14 52.07 -7.13
CA GLU A 789 -0.72 51.10 -8.06
C GLU A 789 -0.99 51.72 -9.44
N ALA A 790 -1.52 52.94 -9.50
CA ALA A 790 -1.72 53.66 -10.76
C ALA A 790 -0.40 53.87 -11.52
N MET A 791 0.68 54.26 -10.81
CA MET A 791 2.02 54.33 -11.41
C MET A 791 2.47 52.98 -11.95
N ALA A 792 2.31 51.94 -11.15
CA ALA A 792 2.82 50.61 -11.47
C ALA A 792 2.06 49.98 -12.65
N SER A 793 0.75 50.23 -12.75
CA SER A 793 -0.11 49.77 -13.84
C SER A 793 0.03 50.53 -15.17
N SER A 794 0.93 51.53 -15.25
CA SER A 794 1.14 52.34 -16.46
C SER A 794 1.48 51.51 -17.71
N ASN A 795 2.24 50.42 -17.53
CA ASN A 795 2.62 49.47 -18.57
C ASN A 795 1.96 48.09 -18.37
N VAL A 796 0.76 48.03 -17.76
CA VAL A 796 0.09 46.74 -17.46
C VAL A 796 -0.18 45.90 -18.70
N GLU A 797 -0.33 46.55 -19.85
CA GLU A 797 -0.51 45.91 -21.16
C GLU A 797 0.64 44.95 -21.48
N ASP A 798 1.87 45.28 -21.09
CA ASP A 798 3.05 44.42 -21.26
C ASP A 798 3.17 43.31 -20.21
N MET A 799 2.44 43.42 -19.10
CA MET A 799 2.49 42.48 -17.97
C MET A 799 1.44 41.38 -18.03
N VAL A 800 0.32 41.61 -18.74
CA VAL A 800 -0.79 40.67 -18.81
C VAL A 800 -0.52 39.59 -19.86
N ALA A 801 -0.88 38.33 -19.60
CA ALA A 801 -0.62 37.22 -20.53
C ALA A 801 -1.20 37.44 -21.93
N MET A 802 -0.57 36.86 -22.96
CA MET A 802 -1.00 36.99 -24.37
C MET A 802 -2.44 36.52 -24.61
N CYS A 803 -2.96 35.60 -23.79
CA CYS A 803 -4.34 35.12 -23.91
C CYS A 803 -5.41 36.19 -23.68
N TYR A 804 -5.06 37.32 -23.05
CA TYR A 804 -5.95 38.48 -22.90
C TYR A 804 -5.64 39.60 -23.90
N ARG A 805 -4.66 39.42 -24.80
CA ARG A 805 -4.23 40.41 -25.80
C ARG A 805 -4.72 40.00 -27.19
N SER A 806 -5.90 40.48 -27.56
CA SER A 806 -6.44 40.32 -28.91
C SER A 806 -7.05 41.63 -29.38
N ASP A 807 -6.93 41.90 -30.68
CA ASP A 807 -7.60 43.04 -31.28
C ASP A 807 -9.13 42.91 -31.14
N LEU A 808 -9.79 44.02 -30.85
CA LEU A 808 -11.24 44.09 -30.87
C LEU A 808 -11.74 43.92 -32.31
N ASP A 809 -12.82 43.17 -32.49
CA ASP A 809 -13.45 43.09 -33.80
C ASP A 809 -14.06 44.45 -34.20
N SER A 810 -14.31 44.63 -35.50
CA SER A 810 -14.81 45.90 -36.05
C SER A 810 -16.18 46.31 -35.52
N ARG A 811 -17.00 45.35 -35.05
CA ARG A 811 -18.33 45.61 -34.47
C ARG A 811 -18.21 46.05 -33.01
N MET A 812 -17.40 45.36 -32.22
CA MET A 812 -17.07 45.69 -30.83
C MET A 812 -16.40 47.05 -30.73
N HIS A 813 -15.46 47.35 -31.65
CA HIS A 813 -14.81 48.64 -31.71
C HIS A 813 -15.81 49.78 -32.00
N ALA A 814 -16.74 49.57 -32.94
CA ALA A 814 -17.79 50.55 -33.25
C ALA A 814 -18.76 50.75 -32.07
N ASP A 815 -19.17 49.67 -31.40
CA ASP A 815 -20.05 49.70 -30.23
C ASP A 815 -19.40 50.41 -29.04
N LEU A 816 -18.10 50.17 -28.79
CA LEU A 816 -17.32 50.85 -27.76
C LEU A 816 -17.25 52.36 -28.03
N ILE A 817 -16.88 52.75 -29.26
CA ILE A 817 -16.80 54.17 -29.65
C ILE A 817 -18.17 54.85 -29.54
N GLN A 818 -19.25 54.20 -30.00
CA GLN A 818 -20.60 54.76 -29.90
C GLN A 818 -20.99 55.04 -28.45
N LYS A 819 -20.69 54.11 -27.53
CA LYS A 819 -20.95 54.28 -26.09
C LYS A 819 -20.07 55.34 -25.44
N MET A 820 -18.81 55.49 -25.86
CA MET A 820 -17.94 56.57 -25.39
C MET A 820 -18.38 57.96 -25.92
N MET A 821 -18.87 58.03 -27.17
CA MET A 821 -19.37 59.25 -27.81
C MET A 821 -20.70 59.73 -27.19
N LEU A 822 -21.62 58.81 -26.87
CA LEU A 822 -22.90 59.13 -26.20
C LEU A 822 -22.70 59.84 -24.85
N ARG A 823 -21.62 59.54 -24.12
CA ARG A 823 -21.25 60.26 -22.88
C ARG A 823 -20.62 61.63 -23.12
N LYS A 824 -19.84 61.81 -24.19
CA LYS A 824 -19.18 63.09 -24.51
C LYS A 824 -20.21 64.18 -24.87
N ASN A 825 -21.32 63.79 -25.48
CA ASN A 825 -22.43 64.69 -25.84
C ASN A 825 -23.35 65.02 -24.65
N ALA A 826 -23.52 64.11 -23.68
CA ALA A 826 -24.25 64.39 -22.44
C ALA A 826 -23.56 65.46 -21.57
N CYS A 827 -22.24 65.63 -21.67
CA CYS A 827 -21.49 66.70 -20.98
C CYS A 827 -21.64 68.10 -21.61
N ARG A 828 -22.27 68.24 -22.79
CA ARG A 828 -22.35 69.53 -23.52
C ARG A 828 -23.74 70.16 -23.55
N SER A 829 -24.76 69.51 -23.01
CA SER A 829 -26.14 70.01 -23.03
C SER A 829 -26.71 70.10 -21.61
N ASP A 830 -26.54 71.25 -20.94
CA ASP A 830 -27.65 71.98 -20.29
C ASP A 830 -27.13 73.19 -19.47
N GLU A 831 -27.26 74.40 -20.04
CA GLU A 831 -27.24 75.67 -19.29
C GLU A 831 -28.66 76.17 -18.97
N SER A 832 -29.72 75.37 -19.16
CA SER A 832 -31.09 75.88 -18.91
C SER A 832 -32.13 74.81 -18.55
N ARG A 833 -32.12 74.34 -17.29
CA ARG A 833 -33.35 73.93 -16.56
C ARG A 833 -33.07 73.57 -15.09
N PRO A 834 -33.93 74.00 -14.14
CA PRO A 834 -33.84 73.59 -12.75
C PRO A 834 -34.74 72.37 -12.43
N SER A 835 -34.27 71.56 -11.48
CA SER A 835 -34.99 70.61 -10.60
C SER A 835 -34.92 69.09 -10.89
N CYS A 836 -34.32 68.41 -9.91
CA CYS A 836 -34.53 67.04 -9.42
C CYS A 836 -34.23 65.82 -10.32
N SER A 837 -32.95 65.45 -10.40
CA SER A 837 -32.46 64.19 -9.81
C SER A 837 -30.95 64.30 -9.57
N ARG A 838 -30.52 64.14 -8.32
CA ARG A 838 -29.13 64.35 -7.90
C ARG A 838 -28.23 63.20 -8.36
N ASN A 839 -27.13 63.60 -9.01
CA ASN A 839 -25.81 62.97 -9.09
C ASN A 839 -25.71 61.60 -9.78
N ILE A 840 -25.79 61.61 -11.11
CA ILE A 840 -24.94 60.71 -11.92
C ILE A 840 -23.70 61.52 -12.29
N ASP A 841 -22.69 61.53 -11.42
CA ASP A 841 -21.44 62.21 -11.72
C ASP A 841 -20.73 61.47 -12.87
N ASN A 842 -20.47 62.23 -13.93
CA ASN A 842 -19.87 61.77 -15.18
C ASN A 842 -18.45 61.23 -14.96
N ILE A 843 -18.22 59.98 -15.35
CA ILE A 843 -16.89 59.35 -15.32
C ILE A 843 -16.07 59.83 -16.51
N SER A 844 -14.90 60.41 -16.26
CA SER A 844 -13.97 60.79 -17.33
C SER A 844 -13.37 59.55 -18.02
N VAL A 845 -12.97 59.72 -19.28
CA VAL A 845 -12.30 58.64 -20.03
C VAL A 845 -10.98 58.24 -19.34
N GLU A 846 -10.27 59.19 -18.71
CA GLU A 846 -9.08 58.88 -17.93
C GLU A 846 -9.40 58.00 -16.72
N ALA A 847 -10.45 58.32 -15.96
CA ALA A 847 -10.83 57.55 -14.78
C ALA A 847 -11.28 56.11 -15.12
N LEU A 848 -11.95 55.92 -16.26
CA LEU A 848 -12.30 54.59 -16.76
C LEU A 848 -11.06 53.79 -17.17
N ARG A 849 -10.14 54.42 -17.90
CA ARG A 849 -8.87 53.79 -18.30
C ARG A 849 -8.06 53.36 -17.08
N ASP A 850 -7.94 54.22 -16.09
CA ASP A 850 -7.13 53.96 -14.90
C ASP A 850 -7.75 52.84 -14.04
N ALA A 851 -9.09 52.81 -13.93
CA ALA A 851 -9.79 51.71 -13.27
C ALA A 851 -9.62 50.35 -14.00
N LEU A 852 -9.65 50.35 -15.34
CA LEU A 852 -9.38 49.15 -16.12
C LEU A 852 -7.93 48.67 -15.94
N ARG A 853 -6.96 49.59 -15.93
CA ARG A 853 -5.55 49.25 -15.68
C ARG A 853 -5.32 48.66 -14.30
N GLN A 854 -5.94 49.23 -13.25
CA GLN A 854 -5.91 48.66 -11.91
C GLN A 854 -6.57 47.27 -11.85
N PHE A 855 -7.70 47.07 -12.54
CA PHE A 855 -8.34 45.76 -12.63
C PHE A 855 -7.43 44.72 -13.31
N MET A 856 -6.88 45.06 -14.48
CA MET A 856 -5.91 44.22 -15.19
C MET A 856 -4.72 43.89 -14.29
N PHE A 857 -4.22 44.90 -13.56
CA PHE A 857 -3.09 44.75 -12.67
C PHE A 857 -3.38 43.79 -11.50
N ARG A 858 -4.51 43.93 -10.80
CA ARG A 858 -4.88 43.09 -9.63
C ARG A 858 -5.25 41.64 -10.00
N TYR A 859 -5.82 41.44 -11.18
CA TYR A 859 -6.51 40.18 -11.49
C TYR A 859 -5.97 39.43 -12.70
N LEU A 860 -5.46 40.12 -13.73
CA LEU A 860 -5.05 39.48 -14.99
C LEU A 860 -3.53 39.26 -15.10
N THR A 861 -2.73 39.86 -14.21
CA THR A 861 -1.28 39.63 -14.16
C THR A 861 -0.88 38.26 -13.60
N VAL A 862 -1.83 37.49 -13.06
CA VAL A 862 -1.59 36.20 -12.40
C VAL A 862 -2.32 35.04 -13.14
N GLU A 863 -2.85 35.28 -14.35
CA GLU A 863 -3.47 34.24 -15.21
C GLU A 863 -4.60 33.40 -14.56
N THR A 864 -5.36 33.95 -13.61
CA THR A 864 -6.39 33.17 -12.90
C THR A 864 -7.78 33.19 -13.53
N PHE A 865 -7.99 33.99 -14.58
CA PHE A 865 -9.32 34.20 -15.17
C PHE A 865 -9.46 33.56 -16.55
N ASN A 866 -10.63 32.97 -16.81
CA ASN A 866 -10.93 32.47 -18.15
C ASN A 866 -11.07 33.63 -19.14
N PRO A 867 -10.23 33.72 -20.20
CA PRO A 867 -10.26 34.81 -21.17
C PRO A 867 -11.57 34.88 -21.98
N MET A 868 -12.39 33.82 -21.96
CA MET A 868 -13.68 33.76 -22.65
C MET A 868 -14.86 34.33 -21.85
N MET A 869 -14.65 34.78 -20.61
CA MET A 869 -15.72 35.37 -19.80
C MET A 869 -16.02 36.82 -20.22
N ASN A 870 -17.29 37.21 -20.17
CA ASN A 870 -17.70 38.58 -20.44
C ASN A 870 -17.06 39.57 -19.44
N CYS A 871 -16.45 40.64 -19.95
CA CYS A 871 -15.74 41.65 -19.15
C CYS A 871 -16.66 42.35 -18.14
N ARG A 872 -17.91 42.65 -18.50
CA ARG A 872 -18.89 43.33 -17.63
C ARG A 872 -19.24 42.48 -16.41
N ASP A 873 -19.50 41.20 -16.60
CA ASP A 873 -19.86 40.29 -15.51
C ASP A 873 -18.69 40.07 -14.54
N THR A 874 -17.47 40.04 -15.09
CA THR A 874 -16.23 39.88 -14.31
C THR A 874 -15.93 41.15 -13.50
N LEU A 875 -16.11 42.34 -14.09
CA LEU A 875 -15.99 43.63 -13.42
C LEU A 875 -17.09 43.85 -12.36
N GLY A 876 -18.30 43.35 -12.59
CA GLY A 876 -19.45 43.54 -11.69
C GLY A 876 -19.41 42.68 -10.42
N LYS A 877 -18.77 41.50 -10.46
CA LYS A 877 -18.73 40.55 -9.33
C LYS A 877 -17.72 40.90 -8.24
N ARG A 878 -16.72 41.75 -8.50
CA ARG A 878 -15.66 42.10 -7.52
C ARG A 878 -15.68 43.59 -7.19
N LYS A 879 -16.61 43.99 -6.32
CA LYS A 879 -16.73 45.35 -5.74
C LYS A 879 -15.66 45.56 -4.66
N ALA A 880 -14.58 46.28 -4.94
CA ALA A 880 -13.59 46.52 -3.87
C ALA A 880 -12.62 47.71 -4.06
N SER A 881 -13.11 48.90 -4.37
CA SER A 881 -12.37 50.12 -3.97
C SER A 881 -13.30 51.31 -3.75
N LEU A 882 -12.84 52.28 -2.95
CA LEU A 882 -13.53 53.54 -2.66
C LEU A 882 -13.82 54.35 -3.95
N HIS A 883 -12.88 54.36 -4.91
CA HIS A 883 -13.07 54.97 -6.24
C HIS A 883 -13.83 54.06 -7.21
N GLY A 884 -13.60 52.74 -7.14
CA GLY A 884 -14.22 51.72 -7.99
C GLY A 884 -15.71 51.51 -7.70
N LEU A 885 -16.16 51.71 -6.45
CA LEU A 885 -17.57 51.68 -6.07
C LEU A 885 -18.38 52.79 -6.76
N PHE A 886 -17.77 53.94 -7.04
CA PHE A 886 -18.39 55.03 -7.78
C PHE A 886 -18.31 54.81 -9.31
N LEU A 887 -17.17 54.31 -9.79
CA LEU A 887 -16.92 54.09 -11.22
C LEU A 887 -17.70 52.87 -11.80
N LEU A 888 -17.79 51.76 -11.06
CA LEU A 888 -18.42 50.51 -11.51
C LEU A 888 -19.96 50.52 -11.38
N ARG A 889 -20.52 51.30 -10.45
CA ARG A 889 -21.98 51.52 -10.36
C ARG A 889 -22.52 52.11 -11.67
N ASN A 890 -21.73 52.96 -12.32
CA ASN A 890 -22.02 53.56 -13.62
C ASN A 890 -21.60 52.70 -14.84
N LEU A 891 -20.71 51.71 -14.69
CA LEU A 891 -20.40 50.70 -15.73
C LEU A 891 -21.44 49.57 -15.77
N SER A 892 -22.06 49.22 -14.64
CA SER A 892 -23.16 48.25 -14.58
C SER A 892 -24.37 48.64 -15.45
N GLN A 893 -24.50 49.93 -15.81
CA GLN A 893 -25.50 50.46 -16.74
C GLN A 893 -25.08 50.42 -18.21
N MET A 894 -23.81 50.12 -18.51
CA MET A 894 -23.35 49.89 -19.88
C MET A 894 -23.60 48.41 -20.24
N GLN A 895 -24.60 48.14 -21.08
CA GLN A 895 -24.70 46.85 -21.78
C GLN A 895 -23.48 46.71 -22.68
N VAL A 896 -22.44 45.97 -22.31
CA VAL A 896 -21.37 45.57 -23.23
C VAL A 896 -21.29 44.05 -23.20
N GLN A 897 -21.46 43.43 -24.37
CA GLN A 897 -21.37 41.99 -24.59
C GLN A 897 -19.93 41.57 -24.78
#